data_AF-A0A3B1DAR4-F1
#
_entry.id   AF-A0A3B1DAR4-F1
#
_cell.length_a   1.000
_cell.length_b   1.000
_cell.length_c   1.000
_cell.angle_alpha   90.00
_cell.angle_beta   90.00
_cell.angle_gamma   90.00
#
_symmetry.space_group_name_H-M   'P 1'
#
loop_
_entity.id
_entity.type
_entity.pdbx_description
1 polymer ?
#
loop_
_entity_poly.entity_id
_entity_poly.type
_entity_poly.pdbx_seq_one_letter_code
_entity_poly.pdbx_strand_id
1 'polypeptide(L)'
;MSNRAHTRFAITTALAAHPARLALAAGLCLGAASPLMAADPDDLPVSQITLYRSGVGSFVRQGTVEGDADIHLRFRTDQINDILKSMIVLDLDGGRVEGATYGSKEPLSRRLASFAVNIADNPGRAELLNRLRGARVSIRTAEGTTEGSVLGVEYDQVVWPDGQRETQKTVSLVTPEGIWSAGMDEVLSFRILDEDLATELNKALVALAEHRTDNVKTLDIAFRGNGEREVMVGYVHETPVWKTSYRLVLPEGEDDRLTLQGWAIVENTTEEDWEDVRLSLVAGQPISFIMDLYEPLFIQRPEVPVPTGAGARPRSYGGGQSPFANEQESVAYGRATGRSGGRDDKAMMAPAAEMGAFADRSVASMASVNLGKAMGRSVIAAASGQDVGEVFQFTLDDPVTVGRQQSAMLPIIAGDIEGRRVSIFNQADGLAHPMRGVEIANDTGLQLMPGPIAVYDGSAYAGDAQIGHVSRGDERLLAYAVDLDVDVRVENEGRGTVQKLTIVNGMIRQQTIDRNKAEYFFDSNDQFRERTMIVEHPKLGGWTLIDSPEPEEIAGQLYRFEIEIGAGEKGKLSVTQERTRYDSIGLLGFDSRTLMRYSREGKVSDEVVAAFREAHRLQGLVFDSQRTLSELEKERSEIAKDQSRIRQNMGSIDRKSDLYSRYMQKLTTQETRLEDIAESIATTTAERDARQKTLDSYIAGLNVD
;
A
#
# COMPACT_ATOMS: atom_id res chain seq x y z
N MET A 1 60.61 -55.60 54.44
CA MET A 1 61.77 -55.82 55.35
C MET A 1 63.00 -55.39 54.55
N SER A 2 63.85 -54.43 54.88
CA SER A 2 64.13 -53.63 56.07
C SER A 2 64.79 -52.33 55.55
N ASN A 3 64.28 -51.11 55.77
CA ASN A 3 64.30 -50.29 56.99
C ASN A 3 65.58 -49.43 57.15
N ARG A 4 65.34 -48.14 57.45
CA ARG A 4 66.16 -47.13 58.19
C ARG A 4 67.32 -46.46 57.44
N ALA A 5 67.38 -45.14 57.22
CA ALA A 5 67.09 -43.95 58.05
C ALA A 5 67.98 -43.81 59.31
N HIS A 6 68.86 -42.79 59.32
CA HIS A 6 69.11 -41.82 60.41
C HIS A 6 70.26 -40.86 59.98
N THR A 7 70.05 -39.56 59.73
CA THR A 7 69.92 -38.40 60.66
C THR A 7 71.17 -38.12 61.53
N ARG A 8 71.82 -36.95 61.38
CA ARG A 8 71.88 -35.83 62.37
C ARG A 8 73.14 -34.92 62.29
N PHE A 9 72.89 -33.59 62.19
CA PHE A 9 73.49 -32.42 62.92
C PHE A 9 75.00 -32.11 62.79
N ALA A 10 75.54 -30.88 62.82
CA ALA A 10 75.12 -29.55 63.30
C ALA A 10 75.96 -28.43 62.58
N ILE A 11 75.41 -27.28 62.15
CA ILE A 11 75.29 -25.94 62.80
C ILE A 11 76.62 -25.20 63.07
N THR A 12 76.88 -24.08 62.38
CA THR A 12 77.14 -22.70 62.93
C THR A 12 77.12 -21.67 61.76
N THR A 13 76.08 -20.82 61.54
CA THR A 13 75.90 -19.39 61.95
C THR A 13 77.07 -18.44 61.59
N ALA A 14 76.94 -17.19 61.09
CA ALA A 14 75.82 -16.27 60.84
C ALA A 14 76.30 -15.01 60.07
N LEU A 15 75.38 -14.37 59.31
CA LEU A 15 75.06 -12.91 59.17
C LEU A 15 76.19 -11.88 58.90
N ALA A 16 76.04 -10.76 58.19
CA ALA A 16 75.02 -10.02 57.41
C ALA A 16 75.81 -8.86 56.72
N ALA A 17 75.39 -8.08 55.72
CA ALA A 17 74.08 -7.57 55.36
C ALA A 17 74.03 -7.08 53.90
N HIS A 18 72.81 -7.15 53.37
CA HIS A 18 72.25 -6.60 52.12
C HIS A 18 71.99 -5.06 52.25
N PRO A 19 71.59 -4.29 51.20
CA PRO A 19 70.56 -4.63 50.18
C PRO A 19 70.92 -4.30 48.71
N ALA A 20 70.59 -5.21 47.77
CA ALA A 20 69.39 -5.24 46.91
C ALA A 20 69.50 -4.26 45.72
N ARG A 21 69.17 -4.56 44.46
CA ARG A 21 68.52 -5.64 43.67
C ARG A 21 68.78 -5.18 42.20
N LEU A 22 68.92 -5.97 41.15
CA LEU A 22 68.01 -6.95 40.57
C LEU A 22 68.74 -7.51 39.32
N ALA A 23 68.96 -8.82 39.24
CA ALA A 23 69.31 -9.49 37.99
C ALA A 23 68.81 -10.93 38.11
N LEU A 24 67.87 -11.35 37.25
CA LEU A 24 67.86 -12.73 36.78
C LEU A 24 66.96 -12.93 35.55
N ALA A 25 67.62 -13.52 34.55
CA ALA A 25 67.17 -14.60 33.66
C ALA A 25 65.88 -14.45 32.85
N ALA A 26 66.12 -14.40 31.54
CA ALA A 26 65.24 -14.88 30.49
C ALA A 26 64.69 -16.28 30.82
N GLY A 27 63.38 -16.34 31.09
CA GLY A 27 62.58 -17.55 31.13
C GLY A 27 61.67 -17.59 29.92
N LEU A 28 61.59 -18.76 29.28
CA LEU A 28 60.61 -19.11 28.26
C LEU A 28 59.20 -18.66 28.69
N CYS A 29 58.57 -17.81 27.89
CA CYS A 29 57.12 -17.82 27.73
C CYS A 29 56.85 -18.25 26.30
N LEU A 30 56.36 -19.49 26.15
CA LEU A 30 55.61 -19.89 24.97
C LEU A 30 54.50 -18.86 24.80
N GLY A 31 54.61 -18.03 23.76
CA GLY A 31 53.46 -17.30 23.26
C GLY A 31 52.45 -18.34 22.79
N ALA A 32 51.29 -18.38 23.44
CA ALA A 32 50.10 -18.96 22.87
C ALA A 32 49.74 -18.11 21.64
N ALA A 33 50.39 -18.41 20.52
CA ALA A 33 49.81 -18.12 19.22
C ALA A 33 48.53 -18.96 19.17
N SER A 34 47.39 -18.30 19.35
CA SER A 34 46.12 -18.87 18.91
C SER A 34 46.35 -19.36 17.47
N PRO A 35 46.08 -20.63 17.15
CA PRO A 35 46.06 -21.00 15.75
C PRO A 35 44.97 -20.15 15.14
N LEU A 36 45.32 -19.20 14.26
CA LEU A 36 44.40 -18.87 13.18
C LEU A 36 44.07 -20.23 12.58
N MET A 37 42.82 -20.68 12.73
CA MET A 37 42.34 -21.76 11.91
C MET A 37 42.51 -21.25 10.48
N ALA A 38 43.52 -21.76 9.79
CA ALA A 38 43.59 -21.60 8.35
C ALA A 38 42.26 -22.16 7.84
N ALA A 39 41.47 -21.29 7.20
CA ALA A 39 40.32 -21.72 6.44
C ALA A 39 40.76 -22.85 5.52
N ASP A 40 39.91 -23.87 5.35
CA ASP A 40 40.19 -24.90 4.34
C ASP A 40 40.50 -24.18 3.01
N PRO A 41 41.58 -24.54 2.29
CA PRO A 41 41.99 -23.86 1.05
C PRO A 41 40.91 -23.83 -0.04
N ASP A 42 39.83 -24.60 0.15
CA ASP A 42 38.74 -24.83 -0.79
C ASP A 42 37.48 -23.98 -0.51
N ASP A 43 37.41 -23.23 0.60
CA ASP A 43 36.23 -22.42 0.95
C ASP A 43 36.53 -20.92 1.00
N LEU A 44 35.82 -20.14 0.19
CA LEU A 44 35.92 -18.68 0.14
C LEU A 44 34.92 -18.07 1.14
N PRO A 45 35.35 -17.59 2.33
CA PRO A 45 34.43 -17.11 3.35
C PRO A 45 33.76 -15.80 2.95
N VAL A 46 32.56 -15.56 3.47
CA VAL A 46 31.87 -14.26 3.33
C VAL A 46 32.62 -13.23 4.17
N SER A 47 33.08 -12.16 3.54
CA SER A 47 33.83 -11.07 4.21
C SER A 47 33.02 -9.78 4.34
N GLN A 48 32.04 -9.56 3.46
CA GLN A 48 31.19 -8.37 3.48
C GLN A 48 29.76 -8.69 3.04
N ILE A 49 28.80 -8.08 3.73
CA ILE A 49 27.38 -8.20 3.45
C ILE A 49 26.77 -6.80 3.40
N THR A 50 25.97 -6.55 2.37
CA THR A 50 25.16 -5.34 2.24
C THR A 50 23.69 -5.73 2.11
N LEU A 51 22.86 -5.40 3.09
CA LEU A 51 21.44 -5.73 3.11
C LEU A 51 20.59 -4.54 2.64
N TYR A 52 19.61 -4.81 1.79
CA TYR A 52 18.73 -3.80 1.20
C TYR A 52 17.29 -3.96 1.68
N ARG A 53 16.54 -2.84 1.72
CA ARG A 53 15.11 -2.88 2.04
C ARG A 53 14.20 -3.37 0.91
N SER A 54 14.76 -3.69 -0.26
CA SER A 54 14.06 -4.33 -1.37
C SER A 54 13.99 -5.85 -1.27
N GLY A 55 14.55 -6.45 -0.20
CA GLY A 55 14.52 -7.90 0.01
C GLY A 55 15.66 -8.65 -0.70
N VAL A 56 16.76 -7.96 -0.96
CA VAL A 56 17.98 -8.55 -1.52
C VAL A 56 19.18 -8.22 -0.64
N GLY A 57 20.19 -9.07 -0.67
CA GLY A 57 21.48 -8.86 -0.03
C GLY A 57 22.60 -9.04 -1.04
N SER A 58 23.60 -8.16 -1.02
CA SER A 58 24.85 -8.32 -1.74
C SER A 58 25.89 -8.92 -0.81
N PHE A 59 26.50 -10.01 -1.25
CA PHE A 59 27.49 -10.76 -0.50
C PHE A 59 28.80 -10.72 -1.27
N VAL A 60 29.89 -10.51 -0.54
CA VAL A 60 31.25 -10.60 -1.07
C VAL A 60 31.97 -11.66 -0.28
N ARG A 61 32.52 -12.62 -1.02
CA ARG A 61 33.45 -13.63 -0.51
C ARG A 61 34.86 -13.29 -0.95
N GLN A 62 35.83 -13.43 -0.04
CA GLN A 62 37.21 -13.05 -0.30
C GLN A 62 38.17 -14.00 0.42
N GLY A 63 39.30 -14.29 -0.22
CA GLY A 63 40.31 -15.20 0.29
C GLY A 63 41.45 -15.37 -0.70
N THR A 64 42.40 -16.23 -0.38
CA THR A 64 43.62 -16.46 -1.16
C THR A 64 43.62 -17.83 -1.83
N VAL A 65 44.03 -17.89 -3.09
CA VAL A 65 44.25 -19.13 -3.84
C VAL A 65 45.73 -19.27 -4.23
N GLU A 66 46.25 -20.49 -4.30
CA GLU A 66 47.62 -20.77 -4.73
C GLU A 66 47.63 -21.50 -6.07
N GLY A 67 48.36 -20.95 -7.05
CA GLY A 67 48.47 -21.56 -8.38
C GLY A 67 47.11 -21.65 -9.09
N ASP A 68 46.91 -22.73 -9.85
CA ASP A 68 45.61 -23.05 -10.42
C ASP A 68 44.70 -23.64 -9.34
N ALA A 69 43.51 -23.07 -9.15
CA ALA A 69 42.56 -23.46 -8.13
C ALA A 69 41.13 -23.48 -8.67
N ASP A 70 40.31 -24.41 -8.18
CA ASP A 70 38.88 -24.48 -8.46
C ASP A 70 38.13 -24.30 -7.14
N ILE A 71 37.29 -23.25 -7.05
CA ILE A 71 36.53 -22.91 -5.84
C ILE A 71 35.08 -23.39 -6.01
N HIS A 72 34.55 -24.05 -4.97
CA HIS A 72 33.23 -24.65 -4.98
C HIS A 72 32.26 -23.87 -4.09
N LEU A 73 31.30 -23.15 -4.68
CA LEU A 73 30.28 -22.42 -3.93
C LEU A 73 28.94 -23.16 -3.94
N ARG A 74 28.29 -23.26 -2.78
CA ARG A 74 27.01 -23.96 -2.62
C ARG A 74 25.87 -22.97 -2.42
N PHE A 75 24.84 -23.05 -3.26
CA PHE A 75 23.65 -22.19 -3.17
C PHE A 75 22.37 -23.01 -3.18
N ARG A 76 21.29 -22.48 -2.61
CA ARG A 76 19.99 -23.13 -2.76
C ARG A 76 19.49 -23.01 -4.20
N THR A 77 18.73 -23.99 -4.67
CA THR A 77 18.26 -24.05 -6.07
C THR A 77 17.40 -22.84 -6.47
N ASP A 78 16.64 -22.27 -5.53
CA ASP A 78 15.84 -21.04 -5.72
C ASP A 78 16.71 -19.78 -5.92
N GLN A 79 17.91 -19.75 -5.35
CA GLN A 79 18.84 -18.63 -5.43
C GLN A 79 19.65 -18.59 -6.73
N ILE A 80 19.81 -19.72 -7.42
CA ILE A 80 20.72 -19.84 -8.57
C ILE A 80 20.44 -18.80 -9.67
N ASN A 81 19.18 -18.48 -9.92
CA ASN A 81 18.79 -17.46 -10.89
C ASN A 81 19.38 -16.08 -10.55
N ASP A 82 19.34 -15.69 -9.27
CA ASP A 82 19.89 -14.41 -8.83
C ASP A 82 21.42 -14.41 -8.82
N ILE A 83 22.04 -15.53 -8.46
CA ILE A 83 23.50 -15.71 -8.53
C ILE A 83 23.97 -15.57 -9.98
N LEU A 84 23.39 -16.31 -10.93
CA LEU A 84 23.76 -16.25 -12.35
C LEU A 84 23.58 -14.85 -12.96
N LYS A 85 22.56 -14.12 -12.51
CA LYS A 85 22.27 -12.75 -12.98
C LYS A 85 23.26 -11.72 -12.47
N SER A 86 23.83 -11.91 -11.28
CA SER A 86 24.53 -10.85 -10.53
C SER A 86 25.99 -11.13 -10.20
N MET A 87 26.46 -12.37 -10.37
CA MET A 87 27.79 -12.77 -9.91
C MET A 87 28.90 -12.03 -10.65
N ILE A 88 29.86 -11.55 -9.86
CA ILE A 88 31.10 -10.93 -10.27
C ILE A 88 32.24 -11.76 -9.67
N VAL A 89 33.18 -12.19 -10.50
CA VAL A 89 34.36 -12.96 -10.09
C VAL A 89 35.60 -12.19 -10.50
N LEU A 90 36.50 -11.95 -9.54
CA LEU A 90 37.73 -11.19 -9.75
C LEU A 90 38.93 -11.92 -9.13
N ASP A 91 40.05 -11.89 -9.84
CA ASP A 91 41.38 -12.17 -9.32
C ASP A 91 42.09 -10.82 -9.18
N LEU A 92 42.52 -10.47 -7.97
CA LEU A 92 43.03 -9.14 -7.63
C LEU A 92 44.54 -9.00 -7.88
N ASP A 93 45.25 -10.11 -8.09
CA ASP A 93 46.71 -10.17 -8.24
C ASP A 93 47.17 -10.58 -9.66
N GLY A 94 46.31 -10.37 -10.65
CA GLY A 94 46.65 -10.47 -12.07
C GLY A 94 46.53 -11.87 -12.68
N GLY A 95 45.82 -12.78 -12.02
CA GLY A 95 45.38 -14.04 -12.61
C GLY A 95 44.20 -13.93 -13.57
N ARG A 96 43.71 -15.08 -14.04
CA ARG A 96 42.58 -15.16 -14.98
C ARG A 96 41.51 -16.12 -14.47
N VAL A 97 40.25 -15.71 -14.63
CA VAL A 97 39.06 -16.54 -14.41
C VAL A 97 38.72 -17.25 -15.74
N GLU A 98 38.71 -18.59 -15.75
CA GLU A 98 38.37 -19.35 -16.97
C GLU A 98 36.86 -19.45 -17.20
N GLY A 99 36.08 -19.50 -16.13
CA GLY A 99 34.62 -19.54 -16.18
C GLY A 99 34.01 -20.11 -14.90
N ALA A 100 32.69 -20.01 -14.80
CA ALA A 100 31.90 -20.65 -13.75
C ALA A 100 31.07 -21.78 -14.35
N THR A 101 31.16 -22.98 -13.79
CA THR A 101 30.44 -24.17 -14.22
C THR A 101 29.39 -24.53 -13.19
N TYR A 102 28.17 -24.87 -13.62
CA TYR A 102 27.10 -25.32 -12.74
C TYR A 102 26.37 -26.51 -13.35
N GLY A 103 25.88 -27.41 -12.50
CA GLY A 103 25.07 -28.54 -12.95
C GLY A 103 23.74 -28.07 -13.55
N SER A 104 23.51 -28.32 -14.84
CA SER A 104 22.24 -27.99 -15.50
C SER A 104 21.07 -28.78 -14.89
N LYS A 105 19.96 -28.10 -14.59
CA LYS A 105 18.67 -28.75 -14.30
C LYS A 105 18.07 -29.24 -15.60
N GLU A 106 18.20 -30.53 -15.88
CA GLU A 106 17.30 -31.15 -16.86
C GLU A 106 15.87 -31.06 -16.30
N PRO A 107 14.89 -30.51 -17.05
CA PRO A 107 13.53 -30.42 -16.54
C PRO A 107 13.05 -31.82 -16.15
N LEU A 108 12.64 -32.00 -14.89
CA LEU A 108 12.14 -33.28 -14.37
C LEU A 108 11.07 -33.88 -15.30
N SER A 109 10.25 -33.02 -15.90
CA SER A 109 9.25 -33.39 -16.90
C SER A 109 9.83 -34.11 -18.12
N ARG A 110 11.01 -33.72 -18.63
CA ARG A 110 11.69 -34.43 -19.72
C ARG A 110 12.27 -35.76 -19.30
N ARG A 111 12.98 -35.78 -18.16
CA ARG A 111 13.56 -37.01 -17.62
C ARG A 111 12.45 -38.04 -17.36
N LEU A 112 11.32 -37.61 -16.80
CA LEU A 112 10.15 -38.46 -16.59
C LEU A 112 9.45 -38.88 -17.90
N ALA A 113 9.42 -38.02 -18.92
CA ALA A 113 8.87 -38.34 -20.22
C ALA A 113 9.73 -39.34 -21.03
N SER A 114 11.00 -39.51 -20.69
CA SER A 114 11.88 -40.50 -21.35
C SER A 114 11.71 -41.94 -20.84
N PHE A 115 11.08 -42.15 -19.69
CA PHE A 115 10.78 -43.50 -19.20
C PHE A 115 9.62 -44.13 -19.97
N ALA A 116 9.61 -45.46 -20.07
CA ALA A 116 8.57 -46.21 -20.77
C ALA A 116 7.15 -45.93 -20.23
N VAL A 117 7.03 -45.57 -18.95
CA VAL A 117 5.79 -45.12 -18.31
C VAL A 117 5.95 -43.68 -17.87
N ASN A 118 5.39 -42.74 -18.65
CA ASN A 118 5.38 -41.33 -18.27
C ASN A 118 4.50 -41.14 -17.02
N ILE A 119 5.06 -40.52 -15.98
CA ILE A 119 4.37 -40.17 -14.74
C ILE A 119 4.53 -38.69 -14.36
N ALA A 120 5.02 -37.86 -15.29
CA ALA A 120 5.33 -36.45 -15.06
C ALA A 120 4.12 -35.61 -14.60
N ASP A 121 2.91 -36.03 -14.94
CA ASP A 121 1.64 -35.38 -14.67
C ASP A 121 0.87 -35.98 -13.49
N ASN A 122 1.50 -36.86 -12.70
CA ASN A 122 0.93 -37.48 -11.50
C ASN A 122 -0.39 -38.25 -11.77
N PRO A 123 -0.37 -39.29 -12.64
CA PRO A 123 -1.58 -40.00 -13.04
C PRO A 123 -2.20 -40.81 -11.90
N GLY A 124 -3.53 -40.83 -11.84
CA GLY A 124 -4.26 -41.73 -10.94
C GLY A 124 -4.19 -43.21 -11.38
N ARG A 125 -4.56 -44.15 -10.50
CA ARG A 125 -4.46 -45.61 -10.75
C ARG A 125 -5.07 -46.10 -12.08
N ALA A 126 -6.21 -45.54 -12.48
CA ALA A 126 -6.91 -45.90 -13.71
C ALA A 126 -6.13 -45.43 -14.95
N GLU A 127 -5.56 -44.24 -14.87
CA GLU A 127 -4.78 -43.67 -15.96
C GLU A 127 -3.41 -44.33 -16.10
N LEU A 128 -2.78 -44.67 -14.97
CA LEU A 128 -1.58 -45.49 -14.96
C LEU A 128 -1.83 -46.86 -15.62
N LEU A 129 -2.92 -47.57 -15.25
CA LEU A 129 -3.30 -48.83 -15.91
C LEU A 129 -3.56 -48.63 -17.41
N ASN A 130 -4.21 -47.55 -17.81
CA ASN A 130 -4.42 -47.27 -19.24
C ASN A 130 -3.11 -47.01 -20.01
N ARG A 131 -2.10 -46.41 -19.36
CA ARG A 131 -0.74 -46.24 -19.93
C ARG A 131 0.01 -47.56 -20.06
N LEU A 132 -0.36 -48.57 -19.28
CA LEU A 132 0.20 -49.93 -19.32
C LEU A 132 -0.50 -50.83 -20.35
N ARG A 133 -1.22 -50.27 -21.33
CA ARG A 133 -1.89 -51.03 -22.40
C ARG A 133 -0.90 -51.96 -23.10
N GLY A 134 -1.26 -53.24 -23.20
CA GLY A 134 -0.42 -54.31 -23.75
C GLY A 134 0.48 -55.00 -22.73
N ALA A 135 0.77 -54.37 -21.59
CA ALA A 135 1.59 -54.98 -20.54
C ALA A 135 0.82 -56.05 -19.77
N ARG A 136 1.53 -57.10 -19.35
CA ARG A 136 0.95 -58.15 -18.52
C ARG A 136 0.91 -57.70 -17.06
N VAL A 137 -0.26 -57.80 -16.44
CA VAL A 137 -0.49 -57.38 -15.04
C VAL A 137 -1.25 -58.46 -14.28
N SER A 138 -1.10 -58.45 -12.95
CA SER A 138 -1.90 -59.22 -12.00
C SER A 138 -2.77 -58.24 -11.22
N ILE A 139 -4.09 -58.34 -11.35
CA ILE A 139 -5.07 -57.50 -10.64
C ILE A 139 -5.74 -58.33 -9.55
N ARG A 140 -5.78 -57.80 -8.33
CA ARG A 140 -6.48 -58.40 -7.19
C ARG A 140 -7.76 -57.62 -6.89
N THR A 141 -8.88 -58.32 -6.87
CA THR A 141 -10.19 -57.83 -6.43
C THR A 141 -10.63 -58.59 -5.17
N ALA A 142 -11.81 -58.29 -4.64
CA ALA A 142 -12.39 -59.05 -3.52
C ALA A 142 -12.71 -60.52 -3.89
N GLU A 143 -12.91 -60.79 -5.19
CA GLU A 143 -13.32 -62.11 -5.69
C GLU A 143 -12.15 -63.03 -6.03
N GLY A 144 -10.95 -62.47 -6.21
CA GLY A 144 -9.76 -63.25 -6.57
C GLY A 144 -8.64 -62.41 -7.16
N THR A 145 -7.64 -63.10 -7.72
CA THR A 145 -6.55 -62.48 -8.48
C THR A 145 -6.59 -62.97 -9.92
N THR A 146 -6.57 -62.05 -10.87
CA THR A 146 -6.62 -62.33 -12.31
C THR A 146 -5.36 -61.80 -12.98
N GLU A 147 -4.74 -62.61 -13.83
CA GLU A 147 -3.58 -62.22 -14.64
C GLU A 147 -3.96 -62.13 -16.12
N GLY A 148 -3.49 -61.08 -16.79
CA GLY A 148 -3.76 -60.87 -18.21
C GLY A 148 -3.03 -59.65 -18.76
N SER A 149 -3.14 -59.42 -20.08
CA SER A 149 -2.59 -58.23 -20.72
C SER A 149 -3.60 -57.10 -20.71
N VAL A 150 -3.19 -55.89 -20.35
CA VAL A 150 -4.11 -54.74 -20.27
C VAL A 150 -4.63 -54.39 -21.67
N LEU A 151 -5.94 -54.46 -21.86
CA LEU A 151 -6.60 -53.99 -23.08
C LEU A 151 -6.79 -52.47 -23.05
N GLY A 152 -7.14 -51.93 -21.89
CA GLY A 152 -7.34 -50.50 -21.67
C GLY A 152 -8.21 -50.24 -20.44
N VAL A 153 -8.48 -48.97 -20.19
CA VAL A 153 -9.49 -48.53 -19.22
C VAL A 153 -10.56 -47.74 -19.97
N GLU A 154 -11.81 -48.15 -19.81
CA GLU A 154 -12.99 -47.50 -20.37
C GLU A 154 -13.57 -46.51 -19.35
N TYR A 155 -14.15 -45.43 -19.87
CA TYR A 155 -14.70 -44.34 -19.07
C TYR A 155 -16.15 -44.12 -19.51
N ASP A 156 -17.08 -44.75 -18.80
CA ASP A 156 -18.50 -44.68 -19.10
C ASP A 156 -19.19 -43.66 -18.19
N GLN A 157 -20.06 -42.83 -18.78
CA GLN A 157 -20.92 -41.95 -17.99
C GLN A 157 -22.20 -42.71 -17.62
N VAL A 158 -22.30 -43.09 -16.35
CA VAL A 158 -23.52 -43.67 -15.78
C VAL A 158 -24.38 -42.55 -15.22
N VAL A 159 -25.65 -42.54 -15.62
CA VAL A 159 -26.65 -41.60 -15.09
C VAL A 159 -27.50 -42.37 -14.08
N TRP A 160 -27.39 -42.01 -12.81
CA TRP A 160 -28.15 -42.59 -11.72
C TRP A 160 -29.62 -42.11 -11.76
N PRO A 161 -30.57 -42.86 -11.16
CA PRO A 161 -32.00 -42.51 -11.18
C PRO A 161 -32.36 -41.16 -10.56
N ASP A 162 -31.49 -40.59 -9.73
CA ASP A 162 -31.61 -39.26 -9.12
C ASP A 162 -31.07 -38.12 -10.02
N GLY A 163 -30.60 -38.45 -11.22
CA GLY A 163 -30.02 -37.53 -12.20
C GLY A 163 -28.53 -37.25 -12.00
N GLN A 164 -27.87 -37.85 -11.00
CA GLN A 164 -26.41 -37.73 -10.86
C GLN A 164 -25.69 -38.45 -11.99
N ARG A 165 -24.64 -37.80 -12.54
CA ARG A 165 -23.75 -38.39 -13.54
C ARG A 165 -22.45 -38.77 -12.87
N GLU A 166 -22.09 -40.04 -12.94
CA GLU A 166 -20.82 -40.55 -12.43
C GLU A 166 -20.04 -41.19 -13.57
N THR A 167 -18.73 -40.94 -13.61
CA THR A 167 -17.86 -41.61 -14.58
C THR A 167 -17.38 -42.92 -13.97
N GLN A 168 -18.00 -44.02 -14.37
CA GLN A 168 -17.54 -45.35 -14.04
C GLN A 168 -16.30 -45.68 -14.86
N LYS A 169 -15.27 -46.20 -14.19
CA LYS A 169 -13.99 -46.55 -14.82
C LYS A 169 -13.84 -48.06 -14.76
N THR A 170 -13.72 -48.70 -15.91
CA THR A 170 -13.64 -50.18 -16.00
C THR A 170 -12.31 -50.56 -16.61
N VAL A 171 -11.53 -51.41 -15.92
CA VAL A 171 -10.29 -51.97 -16.48
C VAL A 171 -10.58 -53.31 -17.14
N SER A 172 -10.02 -53.51 -18.33
CA SER A 172 -10.20 -54.75 -19.09
C SER A 172 -8.84 -55.41 -19.35
N LEU A 173 -8.76 -56.71 -19.09
CA LEU A 173 -7.59 -57.57 -19.33
C LEU A 173 -7.94 -58.65 -20.35
N VAL A 174 -7.00 -58.99 -21.23
CA VAL A 174 -7.06 -60.19 -22.07
C VAL A 174 -6.40 -61.34 -21.30
N THR A 175 -7.17 -62.36 -20.97
CA THR A 175 -6.72 -63.61 -20.33
C THR A 175 -6.84 -64.79 -21.31
N PRO A 176 -6.26 -65.97 -21.01
CA PRO A 176 -6.43 -67.16 -21.84
C PRO A 176 -7.89 -67.61 -22.01
N GLU A 177 -8.76 -67.29 -21.06
CA GLU A 177 -10.18 -67.66 -21.03
C GLU A 177 -11.10 -66.62 -21.70
N GLY A 178 -10.58 -65.43 -22.01
CA GLY A 178 -11.33 -64.34 -22.65
C GLY A 178 -10.97 -62.96 -22.11
N ILE A 179 -11.87 -62.00 -22.30
CA ILE A 179 -11.71 -60.65 -21.73
C ILE A 179 -12.30 -60.65 -20.33
N TRP A 180 -11.46 -60.34 -19.33
CA TRP A 180 -11.88 -60.11 -17.96
C TRP A 180 -11.97 -58.61 -17.71
N SER A 181 -13.05 -58.14 -17.08
CA SER A 181 -13.25 -56.73 -16.77
C SER A 181 -13.68 -56.55 -15.32
N ALA A 182 -13.23 -55.48 -14.68
CA ALA A 182 -13.65 -55.11 -13.33
C ALA A 182 -13.76 -53.60 -13.17
N GLY A 183 -14.65 -53.16 -12.28
CA GLY A 183 -14.74 -51.76 -11.89
C GLY A 183 -13.46 -51.32 -11.17
N MET A 184 -12.97 -50.12 -11.43
CA MET A 184 -11.77 -49.61 -10.77
C MET A 184 -11.93 -49.49 -9.25
N ASP A 185 -13.16 -49.36 -8.75
CA ASP A 185 -13.55 -49.42 -7.35
C ASP A 185 -13.35 -50.81 -6.72
N GLU A 186 -13.48 -51.88 -7.51
CA GLU A 186 -13.27 -53.27 -7.08
C GLU A 186 -11.79 -53.68 -7.05
N VAL A 187 -10.92 -52.90 -7.72
CA VAL A 187 -9.48 -53.15 -7.79
C VAL A 187 -8.79 -52.75 -6.48
N LEU A 188 -8.36 -53.76 -5.72
CA LEU A 188 -7.65 -53.60 -4.44
C LEU A 188 -6.16 -53.31 -4.65
N SER A 189 -5.54 -53.99 -5.62
CA SER A 189 -4.13 -53.79 -5.98
C SER A 189 -3.85 -54.36 -7.35
N PHE A 190 -2.85 -53.82 -8.06
CA PHE A 190 -2.31 -54.46 -9.25
C PHE A 190 -0.78 -54.57 -9.15
N ARG A 191 -0.22 -55.53 -9.88
CA ARG A 191 1.22 -55.72 -10.04
C ARG A 191 1.54 -55.81 -11.52
N ILE A 192 2.55 -55.07 -11.97
CA ILE A 192 3.12 -55.20 -13.30
C ILE A 192 3.96 -56.48 -13.32
N LEU A 193 3.61 -57.43 -14.19
CA LEU A 193 4.33 -58.70 -14.33
C LEU A 193 5.46 -58.61 -15.36
N ASP A 194 5.45 -57.56 -16.18
CA ASP A 194 6.57 -57.19 -17.06
C ASP A 194 7.71 -56.58 -16.22
N GLU A 195 8.79 -57.32 -16.06
CA GLU A 195 9.93 -56.94 -15.20
C GLU A 195 10.66 -55.69 -15.70
N ASP A 196 10.77 -55.50 -17.02
CA ASP A 196 11.43 -54.33 -17.63
C ASP A 196 10.60 -53.07 -17.36
N LEU A 197 9.29 -53.15 -17.58
CA LEU A 197 8.36 -52.03 -17.37
C LEU A 197 8.23 -51.67 -15.88
N ALA A 198 8.20 -52.66 -14.99
CA ALA A 198 8.20 -52.45 -13.54
C ALA A 198 9.50 -51.78 -13.07
N THR A 199 10.64 -52.16 -13.66
CA THR A 199 11.94 -51.56 -13.38
C THR A 199 11.98 -50.10 -13.85
N GLU A 200 11.50 -49.80 -15.05
CA GLU A 200 11.44 -48.43 -15.58
C GLU A 200 10.53 -47.52 -14.74
N LEU A 201 9.36 -48.00 -14.29
CA LEU A 201 8.49 -47.24 -13.39
C LEU A 201 9.17 -46.94 -12.05
N ASN A 202 9.89 -47.91 -11.47
CA ASN A 202 10.65 -47.69 -10.23
C ASN A 202 11.77 -46.67 -10.43
N LYS A 203 12.50 -46.70 -11.56
CA LYS A 203 13.52 -45.68 -11.87
C LYS A 203 12.91 -44.28 -11.99
N ALA A 204 11.73 -44.15 -12.62
CA ALA A 204 11.03 -42.87 -12.70
C ALA A 204 10.62 -42.35 -11.31
N LEU A 205 10.17 -43.22 -10.41
CA LEU A 205 9.86 -42.86 -9.02
C LEU A 205 11.09 -42.49 -8.19
N VAL A 206 12.23 -43.15 -8.41
CA VAL A 206 13.52 -42.79 -7.81
C VAL A 206 13.97 -41.41 -8.30
N ALA A 207 13.88 -41.12 -9.60
CA ALA A 207 14.20 -39.80 -10.15
C ALA A 207 13.33 -38.67 -9.55
N LEU A 208 12.05 -38.96 -9.25
CA LEU A 208 11.15 -38.05 -8.51
C LEU A 208 11.60 -37.82 -7.06
N ALA A 209 12.05 -38.87 -6.38
CA ALA A 209 12.55 -38.77 -5.01
C ALA A 209 13.88 -38.01 -4.92
N GLU A 210 14.79 -38.23 -5.87
CA GLU A 210 16.06 -37.50 -6.00
C GLU A 210 15.82 -36.01 -6.23
N HIS A 211 14.90 -35.64 -7.13
CA HIS A 211 14.56 -34.23 -7.38
C HIS A 211 13.98 -33.51 -6.14
N ARG A 212 13.34 -34.21 -5.20
CA ARG A 212 12.90 -33.60 -3.92
C ARG A 212 14.06 -33.30 -2.96
N THR A 213 15.21 -33.93 -3.16
CA THR A 213 16.39 -33.82 -2.30
C THR A 213 17.41 -32.82 -2.86
N ASP A 214 17.28 -32.45 -4.13
CA ASP A 214 18.21 -31.61 -4.91
C ASP A 214 17.98 -30.09 -4.70
N ASN A 215 18.01 -29.67 -3.42
CA ASN A 215 17.73 -28.29 -3.00
C ASN A 215 18.98 -27.39 -2.94
N VAL A 216 20.17 -27.95 -3.14
CA VAL A 216 21.45 -27.23 -3.12
C VAL A 216 22.22 -27.55 -4.40
N LYS A 217 22.81 -26.53 -5.01
CA LYS A 217 23.61 -26.62 -6.23
C LYS A 217 25.01 -26.09 -5.98
N THR A 218 25.99 -26.79 -6.54
CA THR A 218 27.39 -26.37 -6.53
C THR A 218 27.68 -25.59 -7.80
N LEU A 219 28.36 -24.46 -7.64
CA LEU A 219 28.91 -23.61 -8.68
C LEU A 219 30.44 -23.67 -8.56
N ASP A 220 31.09 -24.16 -9.60
CA ASP A 220 32.54 -24.35 -9.65
C ASP A 220 33.18 -23.18 -10.39
N ILE A 221 34.12 -22.49 -9.76
CA ILE A 221 34.79 -21.31 -10.33
C ILE A 221 36.27 -21.62 -10.50
N ALA A 222 36.75 -21.58 -11.75
CA ALA A 222 38.13 -21.89 -12.10
C ALA A 222 39.01 -20.63 -12.15
N PHE A 223 40.00 -20.57 -11.26
CA PHE A 223 41.06 -19.56 -11.24
C PHE A 223 42.37 -20.13 -11.78
N ARG A 224 43.07 -19.37 -12.64
CA ARG A 224 44.33 -19.80 -13.27
C ARG A 224 45.44 -18.79 -13.14
N GLY A 225 46.64 -19.27 -12.82
CA GLY A 225 47.89 -18.51 -12.77
C GLY A 225 48.82 -18.94 -11.65
N ASN A 226 49.71 -18.06 -11.19
CA ASN A 226 50.89 -18.46 -10.42
C ASN A 226 50.98 -17.76 -9.06
N GLY A 227 51.50 -18.49 -8.07
CA GLY A 227 51.72 -17.97 -6.72
C GLY A 227 50.43 -17.86 -5.90
N GLU A 228 50.57 -17.31 -4.71
CA GLU A 228 49.46 -16.95 -3.83
C GLU A 228 48.82 -15.65 -4.34
N ARG A 229 47.49 -15.64 -4.46
CA ARG A 229 46.71 -14.54 -5.03
C ARG A 229 45.39 -14.36 -4.33
N GLU A 230 44.99 -13.12 -4.16
CA GLU A 230 43.71 -12.75 -3.60
C GLU A 230 42.61 -12.80 -4.66
N VAL A 231 41.50 -13.46 -4.33
CA VAL A 231 40.33 -13.59 -5.20
C VAL A 231 39.08 -13.13 -4.47
N MET A 232 38.10 -12.67 -5.25
CA MET A 232 36.84 -12.15 -4.75
C MET A 232 35.68 -12.64 -5.62
N VAL A 233 34.62 -13.08 -4.95
CA VAL A 233 33.34 -13.42 -5.60
C VAL A 233 32.23 -12.60 -4.96
N GLY A 234 31.64 -11.70 -5.73
CA GLY A 234 30.49 -10.89 -5.32
C GLY A 234 29.20 -11.40 -5.99
N TYR A 235 28.09 -11.46 -5.26
CA TYR A 235 26.79 -11.83 -5.83
C TYR A 235 25.64 -11.22 -5.02
N VAL A 236 24.43 -11.28 -5.58
CA VAL A 236 23.18 -10.83 -4.95
C VAL A 236 22.19 -11.98 -4.92
N HIS A 237 21.48 -12.14 -3.81
CA HIS A 237 20.32 -13.05 -3.73
C HIS A 237 19.24 -12.50 -2.79
N GLU A 238 18.07 -13.13 -2.81
CA GLU A 238 16.95 -12.81 -1.91
C GLU A 238 17.33 -12.97 -0.42
N THR A 239 17.05 -11.95 0.37
CA THR A 239 17.23 -11.96 1.83
C THR A 239 16.05 -11.27 2.51
N PRO A 240 15.70 -11.60 3.77
CA PRO A 240 14.71 -10.83 4.52
C PRO A 240 15.07 -9.35 4.58
N VAL A 241 14.04 -8.50 4.54
CA VAL A 241 14.22 -7.06 4.72
C VAL A 241 14.66 -6.78 6.15
N TRP A 242 15.75 -6.03 6.30
CA TRP A 242 16.20 -5.53 7.59
C TRP A 242 15.26 -4.43 8.10
N LYS A 243 15.02 -4.42 9.42
CA LYS A 243 14.01 -3.56 10.06
C LYS A 243 14.68 -2.64 11.07
N THR A 244 14.05 -1.51 11.35
CA THR A 244 14.49 -0.57 12.40
C THR A 244 13.51 -0.55 13.55
N SER A 245 14.02 -0.38 14.76
CA SER A 245 13.22 -0.20 15.97
C SER A 245 13.95 0.73 16.93
N TYR A 246 13.22 1.62 17.60
CA TYR A 246 13.81 2.65 18.46
C TYR A 246 13.28 2.57 19.89
N ARG A 247 14.07 3.09 20.83
CA ARG A 247 13.64 3.41 22.20
C ARG A 247 13.94 4.87 22.46
N LEU A 248 12.92 5.62 22.89
CA LEU A 248 13.03 7.02 23.26
C LEU A 248 12.79 7.13 24.76
N VAL A 249 13.75 7.71 25.49
CA VAL A 249 13.61 7.95 26.93
C VAL A 249 13.46 9.45 27.14
N LEU A 250 12.34 9.81 27.76
CA LEU A 250 12.02 11.16 28.17
C LEU A 250 12.51 11.37 29.62
N PRO A 251 13.29 12.42 29.88
CA PRO A 251 13.92 12.63 31.18
C PRO A 251 12.94 13.17 32.23
N GLU A 252 13.03 12.73 33.48
CA GLU A 252 12.15 13.23 34.56
C GLU A 252 12.48 14.66 35.02
N GLY A 253 13.72 15.12 34.83
CA GLY A 253 14.17 16.47 35.19
C GLY A 253 14.38 17.37 33.98
N GLU A 254 14.21 18.69 34.18
CA GLU A 254 14.29 19.72 33.13
C GLU A 254 15.69 19.87 32.48
N ASP A 255 16.77 19.48 33.18
CA ASP A 255 18.16 19.63 32.71
C ASP A 255 18.71 18.41 31.93
N ASP A 256 17.98 17.30 31.87
CA ASP A 256 18.42 16.09 31.17
C ASP A 256 17.88 16.13 29.71
N ARG A 257 18.67 15.66 28.73
CA ARG A 257 18.25 15.57 27.31
C ARG A 257 17.49 14.27 27.04
N LEU A 258 16.71 14.24 25.96
CA LEU A 258 16.07 13.02 25.49
C LEU A 258 17.15 12.05 25.01
N THR A 259 16.99 10.76 25.28
CA THR A 259 17.92 9.73 24.80
C THR A 259 17.23 8.84 23.77
N LEU A 260 17.86 8.70 22.60
CA LEU A 260 17.40 7.82 21.53
C LEU A 260 18.36 6.64 21.36
N GLN A 261 17.79 5.43 21.32
CA GLN A 261 18.48 4.24 20.83
C GLN A 261 17.78 3.70 19.60
N GLY A 262 18.53 3.49 18.52
CA GLY A 262 18.08 2.86 17.29
C GLY A 262 18.76 1.52 17.08
N TRP A 263 17.98 0.53 16.70
CA TRP A 263 18.43 -0.83 16.45
C TRP A 263 18.05 -1.28 15.05
N ALA A 264 18.98 -1.92 14.36
CA ALA A 264 18.73 -2.68 13.15
C ALA A 264 18.51 -4.15 13.48
N ILE A 265 17.43 -4.72 12.97
CA ILE A 265 17.12 -6.14 13.09
C ILE A 265 17.46 -6.79 11.75
N VAL A 266 18.41 -7.72 11.77
CA VAL A 266 18.89 -8.47 10.61
C VAL A 266 18.70 -9.97 10.84
N GLU A 267 18.52 -10.71 9.76
CA GLU A 267 18.21 -12.14 9.79
C GLU A 267 19.18 -12.86 8.85
N ASN A 268 20.01 -13.76 9.40
CA ASN A 268 20.85 -14.64 8.60
C ASN A 268 20.03 -15.85 8.15
N THR A 269 19.51 -15.83 6.94
CA THR A 269 18.78 -16.97 6.33
C THR A 269 19.64 -17.85 5.45
N THR A 270 20.96 -17.67 5.49
CA THR A 270 21.92 -18.49 4.74
C THR A 270 22.22 -19.79 5.49
N GLU A 271 22.83 -20.75 4.81
CA GLU A 271 23.19 -22.07 5.39
C GLU A 271 24.55 -22.04 6.12
N GLU A 272 25.24 -20.89 6.11
CA GLU A 272 26.54 -20.67 6.75
C GLU A 272 26.45 -19.61 7.86
N ASP A 273 27.39 -19.68 8.79
CA ASP A 273 27.52 -18.70 9.86
C ASP A 273 28.21 -17.44 9.29
N TRP A 274 27.71 -16.25 9.64
CA TRP A 274 28.44 -15.01 9.36
C TRP A 274 29.49 -14.86 10.46
N GLU A 275 30.76 -14.91 10.10
CA GLU A 275 31.88 -14.79 11.03
C GLU A 275 32.68 -13.52 10.69
N ASP A 276 32.67 -12.55 11.61
CA ASP A 276 33.40 -11.28 11.51
C ASP A 276 33.18 -10.53 10.17
N VAL A 277 31.93 -10.51 9.70
CA VAL A 277 31.59 -9.87 8.42
C VAL A 277 31.44 -8.36 8.57
N ARG A 278 31.92 -7.61 7.56
CA ARG A 278 31.59 -6.18 7.44
C ARG A 278 30.16 -6.03 6.96
N LEU A 279 29.27 -5.57 7.83
CA LEU A 279 27.85 -5.41 7.52
C LEU A 279 27.52 -3.96 7.16
N SER A 280 26.84 -3.77 6.04
CA SER A 280 26.25 -2.49 5.62
C SER A 280 24.74 -2.63 5.42
N LEU A 281 23.97 -1.65 5.87
CA LEU A 281 22.51 -1.62 5.81
C LEU A 281 22.05 -0.44 4.97
N VAL A 282 21.53 -0.74 3.79
CA VAL A 282 21.18 0.28 2.80
C VAL A 282 19.74 0.72 3.01
N ALA A 283 19.54 2.04 3.13
CA ALA A 283 18.23 2.63 3.35
C ALA A 283 17.35 2.61 2.08
N GLY A 284 17.97 2.69 0.89
CA GLY A 284 17.29 2.70 -0.40
C GLY A 284 16.66 1.36 -0.80
N GLN A 285 15.78 1.43 -1.80
CA GLN A 285 15.07 0.29 -2.38
C GLN A 285 15.43 0.16 -3.87
N PRO A 286 16.53 -0.54 -4.21
CA PRO A 286 16.82 -0.85 -5.61
C PRO A 286 15.75 -1.78 -6.18
N ILE A 287 15.41 -1.61 -7.45
CA ILE A 287 14.47 -2.49 -8.16
C ILE A 287 15.15 -3.86 -8.40
N SER A 288 14.52 -4.94 -7.95
CA SER A 288 14.92 -6.32 -8.22
C SER A 288 13.78 -7.09 -8.90
N PHE A 289 14.12 -8.10 -9.69
CA PHE A 289 13.16 -9.01 -10.34
C PHE A 289 13.75 -10.41 -10.49
N ILE A 290 12.90 -11.43 -10.48
CA ILE A 290 13.28 -12.83 -10.73
C ILE A 290 13.20 -13.09 -12.23
N MET A 291 14.24 -13.68 -12.80
CA MET A 291 14.29 -14.16 -14.17
C MET A 291 14.81 -15.59 -14.16
N ASP A 292 14.10 -16.51 -14.83
CA ASP A 292 14.55 -17.88 -14.91
C ASP A 292 15.71 -18.00 -15.93
N LEU A 293 16.93 -18.04 -15.41
CA LEU A 293 18.18 -18.22 -16.14
C LEU A 293 18.72 -19.65 -16.00
N TYR A 294 18.20 -20.42 -15.05
CA TYR A 294 18.69 -21.73 -14.68
C TYR A 294 18.03 -22.85 -15.48
N GLU A 295 16.71 -22.79 -15.72
CA GLU A 295 16.06 -23.77 -16.56
C GLU A 295 16.38 -23.52 -18.05
N PRO A 296 16.89 -24.51 -18.80
CA PRO A 296 17.18 -24.30 -20.20
C PRO A 296 15.86 -24.05 -20.95
N LEU A 297 15.75 -22.88 -21.60
CA LEU A 297 14.56 -22.51 -22.37
C LEU A 297 14.57 -23.17 -23.74
N PHE A 298 13.54 -23.98 -24.01
CA PHE A 298 13.36 -24.61 -25.31
C PHE A 298 12.13 -24.04 -26.01
N ILE A 299 12.35 -23.44 -27.17
CA ILE A 299 11.26 -23.07 -28.08
C ILE A 299 10.79 -24.31 -28.85
N GLN A 300 9.47 -24.50 -28.97
CA GLN A 300 8.93 -25.50 -29.88
C GLN A 300 9.33 -25.13 -31.30
N ARG A 301 10.17 -25.96 -31.92
CA ARG A 301 10.53 -25.80 -33.32
C ARG A 301 9.37 -26.35 -34.16
N PRO A 302 8.86 -25.60 -35.15
CA PRO A 302 7.90 -26.15 -36.08
C PRO A 302 8.54 -27.33 -36.83
N GLU A 303 7.88 -28.48 -36.82
CA GLU A 303 8.24 -29.59 -37.68
C GLU A 303 7.94 -29.19 -39.14
N VAL A 304 9.00 -29.04 -39.93
CA VAL A 304 8.88 -28.93 -41.39
C VAL A 304 8.97 -30.35 -41.93
N PRO A 305 7.88 -30.95 -42.46
CA PRO A 305 7.96 -32.27 -43.06
C PRO A 305 8.97 -32.25 -44.21
N VAL A 306 9.76 -33.33 -44.33
CA VAL A 306 10.75 -33.50 -45.42
C VAL A 306 10.02 -33.36 -46.75
N PRO A 307 10.35 -32.37 -47.60
CA PRO A 307 9.67 -32.19 -48.88
C PRO A 307 10.09 -33.31 -49.83
N THR A 308 9.25 -34.34 -49.98
CA THR A 308 9.31 -35.22 -51.15
C THR A 308 8.74 -34.44 -52.34
N GLY A 309 9.52 -34.34 -53.41
CA GLY A 309 9.26 -33.41 -54.51
C GLY A 309 8.03 -33.73 -55.37
N ALA A 310 7.49 -32.65 -55.93
CA ALA A 310 6.60 -32.54 -57.10
C ALA A 310 5.12 -32.96 -56.96
N GLY A 311 4.30 -31.97 -56.64
CA GLY A 311 2.87 -31.91 -56.97
C GLY A 311 2.36 -30.47 -56.84
N ALA A 312 2.74 -29.59 -57.78
CA ALA A 312 2.34 -28.19 -57.75
C ALA A 312 0.82 -28.02 -57.85
N ARG A 313 0.25 -27.06 -57.10
CA ARG A 313 -0.85 -26.12 -57.48
C ARG A 313 -1.30 -25.29 -56.27
N PRO A 314 -2.07 -24.21 -56.46
CA PRO A 314 -1.67 -22.88 -56.91
C PRO A 314 -1.71 -21.85 -55.75
N ARG A 315 -0.98 -20.73 -55.88
CA ARG A 315 -1.12 -19.60 -54.95
C ARG A 315 -2.46 -18.90 -55.17
N SER A 316 -3.24 -18.71 -54.12
CA SER A 316 -4.28 -17.67 -54.04
C SER A 316 -3.71 -16.44 -53.35
N TYR A 317 -3.83 -15.28 -54.00
CA TYR A 317 -3.55 -13.99 -53.38
C TYR A 317 -4.80 -13.51 -52.63
N GLY A 318 -4.61 -12.93 -51.44
CA GLY A 318 -5.69 -12.42 -50.61
C GLY A 318 -6.42 -11.25 -51.28
N GLY A 319 -7.74 -11.33 -51.33
CA GLY A 319 -8.59 -10.16 -51.52
C GLY A 319 -8.83 -9.48 -50.18
N GLY A 320 -8.46 -8.21 -50.07
CA GLY A 320 -8.88 -7.36 -48.95
C GLY A 320 -10.36 -7.02 -49.07
N GLN A 321 -11.06 -6.95 -47.93
CA GLN A 321 -12.35 -6.29 -47.83
C GLN A 321 -12.53 -5.61 -46.47
N SER A 322 -13.11 -4.42 -46.59
CA SER A 322 -13.34 -3.35 -45.62
C SER A 322 -14.54 -3.65 -44.70
N PRO A 323 -14.82 -2.80 -43.69
CA PRO A 323 -15.78 -3.00 -42.62
C PRO A 323 -17.23 -2.83 -43.11
N PHE A 324 -18.19 -3.20 -42.25
CA PHE A 324 -19.65 -3.11 -42.36
C PHE A 324 -20.40 -4.36 -42.86
N ALA A 325 -21.54 -4.60 -42.17
CA ALA A 325 -22.57 -5.63 -42.32
C ALA A 325 -22.26 -6.99 -41.65
N ASN A 326 -22.69 -7.27 -40.40
CA ASN A 326 -24.07 -7.44 -39.86
C ASN A 326 -24.93 -8.32 -40.77
N GLU A 327 -25.75 -9.26 -40.34
CA GLU A 327 -26.41 -9.66 -39.08
C GLU A 327 -27.11 -11.00 -39.51
N GLN A 328 -27.45 -12.01 -38.70
CA GLN A 328 -28.42 -12.00 -37.63
C GLN A 328 -28.68 -13.50 -37.30
N GLU A 329 -28.61 -13.90 -36.04
CA GLU A 329 -29.74 -14.28 -35.18
C GLU A 329 -29.96 -15.82 -35.15
N SER A 330 -30.29 -16.48 -34.04
CA SER A 330 -31.22 -16.08 -32.99
C SER A 330 -31.13 -16.99 -31.74
N VAL A 331 -30.98 -16.37 -30.54
CA VAL A 331 -31.66 -16.59 -29.21
C VAL A 331 -31.86 -18.00 -28.60
N ALA A 332 -31.96 -18.23 -27.27
CA ALA A 332 -31.97 -17.43 -26.03
C ALA A 332 -31.97 -18.37 -24.79
N TYR A 333 -31.83 -17.73 -23.61
CA TYR A 333 -32.00 -18.16 -22.19
C TYR A 333 -30.71 -18.64 -21.50
N GLY A 334 -30.29 -18.11 -20.34
CA GLY A 334 -30.82 -17.11 -19.41
C GLY A 334 -30.25 -17.35 -18.00
N ARG A 335 -30.27 -16.31 -17.14
CA ARG A 335 -30.06 -16.30 -15.66
C ARG A 335 -28.58 -16.22 -15.20
N ALA A 336 -28.08 -15.17 -14.51
CA ALA A 336 -28.48 -14.36 -13.35
C ALA A 336 -28.00 -14.89 -11.98
N THR A 337 -27.17 -14.04 -11.34
CA THR A 337 -27.06 -13.70 -9.90
C THR A 337 -26.62 -14.76 -8.88
N GLY A 338 -25.77 -14.35 -7.94
CA GLY A 338 -25.89 -14.81 -6.55
C GLY A 338 -24.60 -14.95 -5.75
N ARG A 339 -24.17 -13.85 -5.13
CA ARG A 339 -23.24 -13.83 -3.99
C ARG A 339 -24.07 -13.75 -2.69
N SER A 340 -23.54 -14.38 -1.64
CA SER A 340 -23.73 -14.12 -0.19
C SER A 340 -24.54 -15.11 0.66
N GLY A 341 -23.95 -15.40 1.83
CA GLY A 341 -24.56 -15.84 3.10
C GLY A 341 -24.64 -17.35 3.28
N GLY A 342 -24.10 -17.99 4.31
CA GLY A 342 -23.45 -17.56 5.55
C GLY A 342 -23.50 -18.72 6.57
N ARG A 343 -22.75 -18.56 7.68
CA ARG A 343 -22.88 -19.28 8.98
C ARG A 343 -22.35 -20.72 9.06
N ASP A 344 -21.78 -21.19 10.16
CA ASP A 344 -21.44 -20.58 11.45
C ASP A 344 -20.34 -21.41 12.12
N ASP A 345 -19.49 -20.71 12.86
CA ASP A 345 -18.45 -21.22 13.72
C ASP A 345 -19.01 -21.93 14.96
N LYS A 346 -18.32 -22.97 15.40
CA LYS A 346 -18.39 -23.46 16.78
C LYS A 346 -17.04 -23.33 17.45
N ALA A 347 -17.04 -22.51 18.49
CA ALA A 347 -16.00 -22.29 19.47
C ALA A 347 -15.54 -23.59 20.14
N MET A 348 -14.24 -23.68 20.40
CA MET A 348 -13.67 -24.61 21.37
C MET A 348 -12.82 -23.80 22.35
N MET A 349 -13.35 -23.64 23.56
CA MET A 349 -12.62 -23.18 24.73
C MET A 349 -11.68 -24.31 25.20
N ALA A 350 -10.44 -23.95 25.51
CA ALA A 350 -9.58 -24.70 26.41
C ALA A 350 -9.23 -23.79 27.61
N PRO A 351 -9.11 -24.36 28.82
CA PRO A 351 -9.22 -23.61 30.07
C PRO A 351 -7.96 -22.83 30.44
N ALA A 352 -8.20 -21.73 31.15
CA ALA A 352 -7.22 -20.94 31.86
C ALA A 352 -6.58 -21.78 32.98
N ALA A 353 -5.25 -21.82 32.98
CA ALA A 353 -4.44 -22.24 34.13
C ALA A 353 -3.67 -21.03 34.64
N GLU A 354 -3.67 -20.90 35.96
CA GLU A 354 -3.09 -19.84 36.77
C GLU A 354 -1.60 -19.58 36.44
N MET A 355 -1.28 -18.33 36.09
CA MET A 355 0.06 -17.76 36.27
C MET A 355 -0.08 -16.42 37.00
N GLY A 356 -0.57 -16.51 38.23
CA GLY A 356 -0.33 -15.48 39.24
C GLY A 356 0.99 -15.79 39.95
N ALA A 357 1.76 -14.73 40.22
CA ALA A 357 2.96 -14.72 41.07
C ALA A 357 4.32 -15.07 40.43
N PHE A 358 4.73 -14.37 39.37
CA PHE A 358 6.17 -14.12 39.10
C PHE A 358 6.50 -12.70 38.59
N ALA A 359 5.54 -11.77 38.61
CA ALA A 359 5.73 -10.39 38.12
C ALA A 359 6.11 -9.37 39.21
N ASP A 360 6.13 -9.74 40.49
CA ASP A 360 6.17 -8.76 41.60
C ASP A 360 7.57 -8.59 42.26
N ARG A 361 8.64 -9.08 41.61
CA ARG A 361 10.01 -8.96 42.16
C ARG A 361 11.07 -8.41 41.22
N SER A 362 10.75 -8.19 39.95
CA SER A 362 11.68 -7.59 38.96
C SER A 362 11.41 -6.10 38.71
N VAL A 363 10.18 -5.63 38.86
CA VAL A 363 9.82 -4.22 38.59
C VAL A 363 10.39 -3.27 39.67
N ALA A 364 10.49 -3.72 40.92
CA ALA A 364 11.08 -2.94 42.01
C ALA A 364 12.60 -2.71 41.84
N SER A 365 13.28 -3.50 41.00
CA SER A 365 14.73 -3.38 40.77
C SER A 365 15.09 -2.37 39.70
N MET A 366 14.21 -2.07 38.74
CA MET A 366 14.47 -1.07 37.69
C MET A 366 14.10 0.36 38.10
N ALA A 367 13.24 0.54 39.12
CA ALA A 367 12.80 1.85 39.60
C ALA A 367 13.92 2.73 40.23
N SER A 368 15.11 2.16 40.46
CA SER A 368 16.28 2.89 41.01
C SER A 368 17.35 3.23 39.96
N VAL A 369 17.14 2.83 38.70
CA VAL A 369 18.09 3.06 37.60
C VAL A 369 17.56 4.19 36.73
N ASN A 370 18.30 5.29 36.63
CA ASN A 370 18.03 6.30 35.61
C ASN A 370 18.29 5.69 34.23
N LEU A 371 17.21 5.29 33.55
CA LEU A 371 17.25 4.50 32.33
C LEU A 371 18.01 5.22 31.20
N GLY A 372 17.83 6.54 31.04
CA GLY A 372 18.55 7.33 30.03
C GLY A 372 20.06 7.30 30.25
N LYS A 373 20.53 7.56 31.48
CA LYS A 373 21.96 7.53 31.84
C LYS A 373 22.55 6.11 31.77
N ALA A 374 21.78 5.08 32.09
CA ALA A 374 22.20 3.69 31.96
C ALA A 374 22.28 3.25 30.49
N MET A 375 21.31 3.66 29.67
CA MET A 375 21.26 3.39 28.23
C MET A 375 22.43 4.04 27.49
N GLY A 376 22.70 5.32 27.73
CA GLY A 376 23.82 6.04 27.10
C GLY A 376 25.20 5.51 27.49
N ARG A 377 25.32 4.75 28.59
CA ARG A 377 26.57 4.12 29.03
C ARG A 377 26.73 2.66 28.64
N SER A 378 25.62 1.94 28.45
CA SER A 378 25.63 0.47 28.26
C SER A 378 25.55 0.04 26.80
N VAL A 379 25.01 0.90 25.93
CA VAL A 379 24.92 0.63 24.49
C VAL A 379 25.75 1.69 23.76
N ILE A 380 26.82 1.24 23.13
CA ILE A 380 27.61 2.06 22.21
C ILE A 380 27.10 1.74 20.81
N ALA A 381 26.53 2.72 20.12
CA ALA A 381 26.26 2.57 18.70
C ALA A 381 27.59 2.64 17.95
N ALA A 382 27.91 1.56 17.26
CA ALA A 382 29.12 1.42 16.45
C ALA A 382 28.68 1.34 14.98
N ALA A 383 28.04 2.39 14.49
CA ALA A 383 27.63 2.50 13.11
C ALA A 383 27.88 3.91 12.57
N SER A 384 28.48 3.99 11.39
CA SER A 384 28.70 5.22 10.66
C SER A 384 27.79 5.31 9.44
N GLY A 385 27.24 6.50 9.19
CA GLY A 385 26.37 6.77 8.04
C GLY A 385 27.16 7.41 6.91
N GLN A 386 27.10 6.80 5.72
CA GLN A 386 27.75 7.33 4.52
C GLN A 386 26.77 7.37 3.35
N ASP A 387 26.92 8.39 2.52
CA ASP A 387 26.24 8.48 1.23
C ASP A 387 27.13 7.81 0.18
N VAL A 388 26.75 6.63 -0.30
CA VAL A 388 27.49 5.86 -1.31
C VAL A 388 26.70 5.87 -2.61
N GLY A 389 27.20 6.61 -3.62
CA GLY A 389 26.45 6.88 -4.84
C GLY A 389 25.25 7.78 -4.55
N GLU A 390 24.04 7.33 -4.91
CA GLU A 390 22.77 8.04 -4.65
C GLU A 390 22.03 7.51 -3.40
N VAL A 391 22.64 6.61 -2.61
CA VAL A 391 21.94 5.91 -1.51
C VAL A 391 22.66 6.07 -0.17
N PHE A 392 21.89 6.31 0.88
CA PHE A 392 22.37 6.31 2.26
C PHE A 392 22.51 4.89 2.81
N GLN A 393 23.63 4.60 3.47
CA GLN A 393 23.90 3.32 4.13
C GLN A 393 24.42 3.50 5.56
N PHE A 394 24.05 2.59 6.45
CA PHE A 394 24.68 2.42 7.76
C PHE A 394 25.76 1.34 7.63
N THR A 395 27.01 1.69 7.88
CA THR A 395 28.09 0.71 7.96
C THR A 395 28.42 0.49 9.43
N LEU A 396 28.35 -0.76 9.87
CA LEU A 396 28.71 -1.14 11.24
C LEU A 396 30.24 -1.02 11.36
N ASP A 397 30.72 -0.33 12.40
CA ASP A 397 32.14 -0.05 12.58
C ASP A 397 32.90 -1.31 13.02
N ASP A 398 32.25 -2.15 13.83
CA ASP A 398 32.78 -3.44 14.28
C ASP A 398 32.27 -4.60 13.39
N PRO A 399 33.11 -5.61 13.10
CA PRO A 399 32.66 -6.83 12.43
C PRO A 399 31.52 -7.53 13.17
N VAL A 400 30.61 -8.13 12.41
CA VAL A 400 29.39 -8.75 12.96
C VAL A 400 29.45 -10.27 12.78
N THR A 401 29.09 -11.00 13.84
CA THR A 401 28.94 -12.46 13.81
C THR A 401 27.49 -12.85 14.08
N VAL A 402 26.88 -13.60 13.16
CA VAL A 402 25.48 -14.08 13.26
C VAL A 402 25.41 -15.52 12.80
N GLY A 403 25.02 -16.43 13.68
CA GLY A 403 24.87 -17.84 13.33
C GLY A 403 23.82 -18.06 12.23
N ARG A 404 23.97 -19.14 11.48
CA ARG A 404 23.02 -19.56 10.44
C ARG A 404 21.61 -19.65 11.03
N GLN A 405 20.62 -19.19 10.27
CA GLN A 405 19.20 -19.22 10.67
C GLN A 405 18.92 -18.46 11.99
N GLN A 406 19.76 -17.48 12.37
CA GLN A 406 19.55 -16.63 13.54
C GLN A 406 19.26 -15.19 13.15
N SER A 407 18.66 -14.46 14.09
CA SER A 407 18.43 -13.01 13.97
C SER A 407 19.34 -12.27 14.95
N ALA A 408 19.84 -11.11 14.54
CA ALA A 408 20.62 -10.21 15.39
C ALA A 408 19.95 -8.84 15.47
N MET A 409 20.04 -8.22 16.65
CA MET A 409 19.63 -6.83 16.88
C MET A 409 20.90 -6.00 17.12
N LEU A 410 21.23 -5.14 16.16
CA LEU A 410 22.49 -4.40 16.10
C LEU A 410 22.24 -2.92 16.40
N PRO A 411 22.99 -2.30 17.33
CA PRO A 411 22.80 -0.90 17.66
C PRO A 411 23.35 -0.02 16.53
N ILE A 412 22.50 0.86 15.98
CA ILE A 412 22.85 1.79 14.90
C ILE A 412 22.85 3.25 15.36
N ILE A 413 22.16 3.55 16.45
CA ILE A 413 22.09 4.89 17.07
C ILE A 413 22.04 4.71 18.57
N ALA A 414 22.84 5.47 19.31
CA ALA A 414 22.80 5.53 20.77
C ALA A 414 23.35 6.89 21.21
N GLY A 415 22.49 7.74 21.75
CA GLY A 415 22.90 9.05 22.21
C GLY A 415 21.74 9.95 22.59
N ASP A 416 22.08 11.15 23.02
CA ASP A 416 21.09 12.19 23.25
C ASP A 416 20.59 12.75 21.91
N ILE A 417 19.32 13.16 21.89
CA ILE A 417 18.67 13.81 20.75
C ILE A 417 17.99 15.09 21.24
N GLU A 418 18.00 16.12 20.41
CA GLU A 418 17.24 17.34 20.68
C GLU A 418 15.72 17.10 20.55
N GLY A 419 14.96 17.65 21.49
CA GLY A 419 13.51 17.58 21.45
C GLY A 419 12.85 18.13 22.70
N ARG A 420 11.52 18.20 22.66
CA ARG A 420 10.68 18.68 23.77
C ARG A 420 9.35 17.92 23.83
N ARG A 421 8.78 17.85 25.02
CA ARG A 421 7.45 17.28 25.24
C ARG A 421 6.39 18.27 24.76
N VAL A 422 5.35 17.74 24.11
CA VAL A 422 4.23 18.53 23.60
C VAL A 422 2.93 17.73 23.72
N SER A 423 1.79 18.41 23.71
CA SER A 423 0.47 17.79 23.62
C SER A 423 -0.19 18.22 22.31
N ILE A 424 -0.49 17.25 21.45
CA ILE A 424 -0.89 17.45 20.07
C ILE A 424 -2.40 17.29 19.96
N PHE A 425 -3.10 18.33 19.52
CA PHE A 425 -4.54 18.28 19.30
C PHE A 425 -4.87 18.43 17.82
N ASN A 426 -5.52 17.41 17.25
CA ASN A 426 -6.13 17.48 15.94
C ASN A 426 -7.62 17.13 16.05
N GLN A 427 -8.49 18.05 15.64
CA GLN A 427 -9.94 17.84 15.72
C GLN A 427 -10.41 16.63 14.87
N ALA A 428 -9.67 16.29 13.81
CA ALA A 428 -10.01 15.17 12.93
C ALA A 428 -9.87 13.79 13.61
N ASP A 429 -9.09 13.69 14.69
CA ASP A 429 -8.92 12.45 15.46
C ASP A 429 -10.19 12.06 16.23
N GLY A 430 -11.11 13.02 16.44
CA GLY A 430 -12.39 12.79 17.13
C GLY A 430 -12.28 12.57 18.64
N LEU A 431 -11.10 12.83 19.22
CA LEU A 431 -10.85 12.71 20.66
C LEU A 431 -11.18 14.02 21.39
N ALA A 432 -11.69 13.90 22.62
CA ALA A 432 -11.90 15.04 23.52
C ALA A 432 -10.64 15.44 24.30
N HIS A 433 -9.53 14.75 24.05
CA HIS A 433 -8.25 14.93 24.71
C HIS A 433 -7.16 15.02 23.64
N PRO A 434 -6.08 15.78 23.86
CA PRO A 434 -4.94 15.78 22.96
C PRO A 434 -4.14 14.48 23.12
N MET A 435 -3.22 14.25 22.19
CA MET A 435 -2.24 13.17 22.26
C MET A 435 -0.96 13.71 22.93
N ARG A 436 -0.42 13.00 23.92
CA ARG A 436 0.95 13.23 24.37
C ARG A 436 1.92 12.93 23.24
N GLY A 437 2.86 13.83 23.05
CA GLY A 437 3.85 13.72 22.01
C GLY A 437 5.19 14.31 22.38
N VAL A 438 6.10 14.16 21.43
CA VAL A 438 7.45 14.70 21.47
C VAL A 438 7.73 15.28 20.11
N GLU A 439 8.20 16.52 20.10
CA GLU A 439 8.87 17.11 18.95
C GLU A 439 10.35 16.82 19.06
N ILE A 440 10.92 16.14 18.06
CA ILE A 440 12.35 15.82 18.00
C ILE A 440 13.00 16.50 16.80
N ALA A 441 14.25 16.92 16.96
CA ALA A 441 15.11 17.33 15.84
C ALA A 441 16.18 16.26 15.62
N ASN A 442 16.35 15.81 14.37
CA ASN A 442 17.33 14.76 14.08
C ASN A 442 18.76 15.32 14.02
N ASP A 443 19.38 15.53 15.19
CA ASP A 443 20.77 15.98 15.37
C ASP A 443 21.78 14.82 15.44
N THR A 444 21.34 13.57 15.20
CA THR A 444 22.17 12.36 15.32
C THR A 444 23.28 12.24 14.26
N GLY A 445 23.22 13.04 13.20
CA GLY A 445 24.12 12.93 12.04
C GLY A 445 23.79 11.75 11.09
N LEU A 446 22.77 10.95 11.40
CA LEU A 446 22.28 9.84 10.58
C LEU A 446 20.85 10.09 10.12
N GLN A 447 20.37 9.36 9.11
CA GLN A 447 18.94 9.39 8.75
C GLN A 447 18.16 8.47 9.70
N LEU A 448 17.01 8.90 10.22
CA LEU A 448 16.11 8.01 10.95
C LEU A 448 15.20 7.31 9.95
N MET A 449 15.23 5.98 9.97
CA MET A 449 14.43 5.15 9.08
C MET A 449 13.08 4.78 9.70
N PRO A 450 12.04 4.50 8.88
CA PRO A 450 10.73 4.15 9.41
C PRO A 450 10.76 2.96 10.38
N GLY A 451 10.08 3.08 11.50
CA GLY A 451 10.01 2.02 12.50
C GLY A 451 9.19 2.39 13.73
N PRO A 452 8.92 1.42 14.62
CA PRO A 452 8.29 1.69 15.91
C PRO A 452 9.29 2.32 16.88
N ILE A 453 8.77 3.19 17.76
CA ILE A 453 9.48 3.79 18.88
C ILE A 453 8.76 3.40 20.17
N ALA A 454 9.42 2.65 21.04
CA ALA A 454 8.94 2.49 22.41
C ALA A 454 9.35 3.72 23.24
N VAL A 455 8.38 4.44 23.79
CA VAL A 455 8.60 5.67 24.56
C VAL A 455 8.54 5.36 26.06
N TYR A 456 9.54 5.81 26.79
CA TYR A 456 9.64 5.71 28.24
C TYR A 456 9.65 7.10 28.86
N ASP A 457 8.80 7.34 29.85
CA ASP A 457 8.85 8.54 30.70
C ASP A 457 9.58 8.15 31.99
N GLY A 458 10.82 8.64 32.15
CA GLY A 458 11.73 8.13 33.17
C GLY A 458 12.05 6.64 32.97
N SER A 459 11.75 5.83 33.99
CA SER A 459 11.89 4.36 33.90
C SER A 459 10.60 3.63 33.48
N ALA A 460 9.49 4.35 33.33
CA ALA A 460 8.18 3.76 33.05
C ALA A 460 7.89 3.77 31.55
N TYR A 461 7.34 2.67 31.04
CA TYR A 461 6.82 2.64 29.67
C TYR A 461 5.60 3.56 29.55
N ALA A 462 5.67 4.53 28.63
CA ALA A 462 4.67 5.57 28.44
C ALA A 462 3.76 5.30 27.24
N GLY A 463 4.24 4.57 26.23
CA GLY A 463 3.48 4.22 25.03
C GLY A 463 4.38 3.91 23.83
N ASP A 464 3.75 3.66 22.69
CA ASP A 464 4.44 3.44 21.42
C ASP A 464 4.13 4.59 20.47
N ALA A 465 5.15 5.05 19.76
CA ALA A 465 5.03 5.95 18.62
C ALA A 465 5.53 5.25 17.34
N GLN A 466 5.23 5.85 16.20
CA GLN A 466 5.79 5.45 14.92
C GLN A 466 6.57 6.62 14.32
N ILE A 467 7.79 6.36 13.84
CA ILE A 467 8.57 7.33 13.09
C ILE A 467 8.56 6.96 11.61
N GLY A 468 8.47 8.00 10.78
CA GLY A 468 8.67 7.89 9.34
C GLY A 468 10.14 7.98 8.96
N HIS A 469 10.41 8.32 7.71
CA HIS A 469 11.75 8.72 7.30
C HIS A 469 12.00 10.17 7.78
N VAL A 470 13.12 10.41 8.45
CA VAL A 470 13.54 11.73 8.92
C VAL A 470 14.98 11.98 8.49
N SER A 471 15.20 12.99 7.66
CA SER A 471 16.52 13.36 7.17
C SER A 471 17.35 13.98 8.29
N ARG A 472 18.66 14.16 8.05
CA ARG A 472 19.55 14.86 9.00
C ARG A 472 19.06 16.31 9.18
N GLY A 473 18.89 16.74 10.42
CA GLY A 473 18.44 18.09 10.77
C GLY A 473 16.94 18.34 10.59
N ASP A 474 16.17 17.38 10.08
CA ASP A 474 14.71 17.51 9.99
C ASP A 474 14.08 17.33 11.39
N GLU A 475 13.00 18.07 11.63
CA GLU A 475 12.16 17.93 12.81
C GLU A 475 10.99 16.99 12.58
N ARG A 476 10.55 16.32 13.65
CA ARG A 476 9.39 15.43 13.63
C ARG A 476 8.59 15.44 14.91
N LEU A 477 7.28 15.54 14.73
CA LEU A 477 6.29 15.40 15.77
C LEU A 477 5.86 13.93 15.90
N LEU A 478 5.92 13.40 17.11
CA LEU A 478 5.61 12.01 17.44
C LEU A 478 4.53 11.95 18.52
N ALA A 479 3.42 11.26 18.29
CA ALA A 479 2.40 11.01 19.30
C ALA A 479 2.55 9.59 19.87
N TYR A 480 2.45 9.41 21.19
CA TYR A 480 2.66 8.11 21.85
C TYR A 480 1.57 7.70 22.85
N ALA A 481 0.73 8.62 23.34
CA ALA A 481 -0.35 8.32 24.27
C ALA A 481 -1.46 9.38 24.20
N VAL A 482 -2.64 9.11 24.79
CA VAL A 482 -3.67 10.14 25.00
C VAL A 482 -3.36 10.90 26.29
N ASP A 483 -3.42 12.23 26.26
CA ASP A 483 -3.24 13.07 27.44
C ASP A 483 -4.57 13.29 28.17
N LEU A 484 -4.92 12.34 29.05
CA LEU A 484 -6.18 12.38 29.81
C LEU A 484 -6.28 13.54 30.81
N ASP A 485 -5.17 14.25 31.05
CA ASP A 485 -5.13 15.38 31.97
C ASP A 485 -5.60 16.70 31.31
N VAL A 486 -5.84 16.72 30.00
CA VAL A 486 -6.31 17.92 29.28
C VAL A 486 -7.62 17.62 28.56
N ASP A 487 -8.67 18.38 28.91
CA ASP A 487 -9.94 18.36 28.19
C ASP A 487 -9.97 19.42 27.10
N VAL A 488 -10.43 19.06 25.91
CA VAL A 488 -10.54 19.97 24.76
C VAL A 488 -11.98 20.10 24.29
N ARG A 489 -12.44 21.35 24.16
CA ARG A 489 -13.73 21.68 23.56
C ARG A 489 -13.50 22.61 22.38
N VAL A 490 -14.09 22.27 21.24
CA VAL A 490 -14.02 23.09 20.02
C VAL A 490 -15.41 23.63 19.66
N GLU A 491 -15.51 24.94 19.48
CA GLU A 491 -16.69 25.61 18.97
C GLU A 491 -16.42 26.15 17.57
N ASN A 492 -17.21 25.70 16.60
CA ASN A 492 -17.09 26.13 15.22
C ASN A 492 -18.26 27.05 14.87
N GLU A 493 -17.95 28.25 14.38
CA GLU A 493 -18.91 29.22 13.89
C GLU A 493 -18.62 29.58 12.43
N GLY A 494 -19.60 29.36 11.55
CA GLY A 494 -19.57 29.84 10.18
C GLY A 494 -20.54 31.00 9.98
N ARG A 495 -20.06 32.13 9.45
CA ARG A 495 -20.91 33.29 9.13
C ARG A 495 -20.56 33.88 7.78
N GLY A 496 -21.55 33.96 6.90
CA GLY A 496 -21.48 34.73 5.65
C GLY A 496 -22.09 36.12 5.85
N THR A 497 -21.30 37.17 5.66
CA THR A 497 -21.78 38.55 5.71
C THR A 497 -21.71 39.18 4.33
N VAL A 498 -22.87 39.58 3.81
CA VAL A 498 -22.93 40.37 2.59
C VAL A 498 -22.27 41.72 2.84
N GLN A 499 -21.27 42.05 2.04
CA GLN A 499 -20.52 43.31 2.12
C GLN A 499 -21.02 44.33 1.12
N LYS A 500 -21.23 43.90 -0.13
CA LYS A 500 -21.52 44.80 -1.23
C LYS A 500 -22.46 44.15 -2.23
N LEU A 501 -23.44 44.90 -2.74
CA LEU A 501 -24.18 44.55 -3.94
C LEU A 501 -23.89 45.56 -5.04
N THR A 502 -23.49 45.05 -6.19
CA THR A 502 -23.24 45.82 -7.41
C THR A 502 -24.11 45.25 -8.53
N ILE A 503 -24.48 46.04 -9.53
CA ILE A 503 -25.11 45.53 -10.74
C ILE A 503 -24.03 45.44 -11.83
N VAL A 504 -23.86 44.26 -12.42
CA VAL A 504 -22.95 44.04 -13.54
C VAL A 504 -23.69 43.28 -14.64
N ASN A 505 -23.77 43.89 -15.83
CA ASN A 505 -24.49 43.36 -16.98
C ASN A 505 -25.93 42.94 -16.67
N GLY A 506 -26.66 43.78 -15.91
CA GLY A 506 -28.06 43.50 -15.56
C GLY A 506 -28.26 42.39 -14.53
N MET A 507 -27.18 41.90 -13.90
CA MET A 507 -27.23 40.96 -12.77
C MET A 507 -26.73 41.66 -11.50
N ILE A 508 -27.39 41.39 -10.37
CA ILE A 508 -26.86 41.76 -9.06
C ILE A 508 -25.72 40.80 -8.73
N ARG A 509 -24.51 41.33 -8.65
CA ARG A 509 -23.35 40.67 -8.08
C ARG A 509 -23.30 40.97 -6.58
N GLN A 510 -23.51 39.94 -5.77
CA GLN A 510 -23.43 40.02 -4.32
C GLN A 510 -22.05 39.54 -3.87
N GLN A 511 -21.28 40.45 -3.27
CA GLN A 511 -20.03 40.11 -2.59
C GLN A 511 -20.35 39.72 -1.14
N THR A 512 -20.07 38.47 -0.81
CA THR A 512 -20.21 37.92 0.53
C THR A 512 -18.83 37.59 1.08
N ILE A 513 -18.53 38.05 2.29
CA ILE A 513 -17.36 37.58 3.03
C ILE A 513 -17.84 36.43 3.92
N ASP A 514 -17.37 35.23 3.62
CA ASP A 514 -17.57 34.06 4.46
C ASP A 514 -16.43 34.00 5.48
N ARG A 515 -16.76 33.89 6.77
CA ARG A 515 -15.82 33.67 7.86
C ARG A 515 -16.11 32.33 8.51
N ASN A 516 -15.07 31.56 8.77
CA ASN A 516 -15.11 30.34 9.53
C ASN A 516 -14.19 30.53 10.74
N LYS A 517 -14.77 30.52 11.93
CA LYS A 517 -14.07 30.69 13.20
C LYS A 517 -14.15 29.39 13.99
N ALA A 518 -13.00 28.88 14.40
CA ALA A 518 -12.86 27.77 15.33
C ALA A 518 -12.26 28.30 16.64
N GLU A 519 -12.96 28.10 17.75
CA GLU A 519 -12.46 28.39 19.09
C GLU A 519 -12.16 27.09 19.83
N TYR A 520 -10.89 26.90 20.17
CA TYR A 520 -10.40 25.79 20.97
C TYR A 520 -10.27 26.24 22.42
N PHE A 521 -10.86 25.49 23.33
CA PHE A 521 -10.77 25.68 24.76
C PHE A 521 -10.11 24.47 25.37
N PHE A 522 -9.11 24.71 26.20
CA PHE A 522 -8.32 23.68 26.88
C PHE A 522 -8.49 23.84 28.38
N ASP A 523 -8.73 22.73 29.09
CA ASP A 523 -8.82 22.69 30.56
C ASP A 523 -7.76 21.70 31.05
N SER A 524 -6.68 22.20 31.66
CA SER A 524 -5.64 21.33 32.23
C SER A 524 -6.02 20.95 33.66
N ASN A 525 -6.20 19.67 33.90
CA ASN A 525 -6.47 19.11 35.22
C ASN A 525 -5.18 18.79 36.00
N ASP A 526 -4.02 18.84 35.36
CA ASP A 526 -2.70 18.58 35.97
C ASP A 526 -2.20 19.81 36.74
N GLN A 527 -2.15 19.70 38.07
CA GLN A 527 -1.76 20.79 38.97
C GLN A 527 -0.24 21.00 39.09
N PHE A 528 0.58 20.15 38.44
CA PHE A 528 2.03 20.14 38.64
C PHE A 528 2.83 20.42 37.39
N ARG A 529 2.30 20.08 36.20
CA ARG A 529 3.03 20.22 34.94
C ARG A 529 2.26 21.13 33.99
N GLU A 530 2.96 22.09 33.41
CA GLU A 530 2.47 22.85 32.27
C GLU A 530 2.36 21.98 31.00
N ARG A 531 1.73 22.51 29.96
CA ARG A 531 1.52 21.85 28.67
C ARG A 531 1.78 22.82 27.52
N THR A 532 2.80 22.50 26.73
CA THR A 532 2.98 23.06 25.38
C THR A 532 2.04 22.35 24.41
N MET A 533 0.98 23.03 23.98
CA MET A 533 -0.01 22.46 23.07
C MET A 533 0.29 22.81 21.62
N ILE A 534 0.32 21.80 20.76
CA ILE A 534 0.37 21.95 19.30
C ILE A 534 -1.01 21.65 18.72
N VAL A 535 -1.66 22.65 18.14
CA VAL A 535 -3.01 22.53 17.57
C VAL A 535 -2.92 22.47 16.05
N GLU A 536 -3.29 21.33 15.47
CA GLU A 536 -3.40 21.16 14.02
C GLU A 536 -4.79 21.62 13.54
N HIS A 537 -4.82 22.72 12.79
CA HIS A 537 -6.02 23.29 12.20
C HIS A 537 -6.02 23.16 10.66
N PRO A 538 -7.10 22.67 10.03
CA PRO A 538 -7.15 22.50 8.58
C PRO A 538 -7.10 23.83 7.82
N LYS A 539 -6.20 23.92 6.85
CA LYS A 539 -6.13 25.01 5.88
C LYS A 539 -7.20 24.83 4.82
N LEU A 540 -8.16 25.76 4.76
CA LEU A 540 -9.25 25.69 3.79
C LEU A 540 -8.80 26.28 2.45
N GLY A 541 -8.97 25.52 1.36
CA GLY A 541 -8.59 25.95 0.02
C GLY A 541 -9.30 27.24 -0.42
N GLY A 542 -8.52 28.27 -0.77
CA GLY A 542 -9.03 29.58 -1.17
C GLY A 542 -9.48 30.49 -0.03
N TRP A 543 -9.21 30.11 1.23
CA TRP A 543 -9.41 30.94 2.41
C TRP A 543 -8.08 31.51 2.90
N THR A 544 -8.18 32.63 3.61
CA THR A 544 -7.04 33.37 4.18
C THR A 544 -7.17 33.41 5.70
N LEU A 545 -6.06 33.23 6.41
CA LEU A 545 -6.04 33.32 7.87
C LEU A 545 -6.12 34.80 8.29
N ILE A 546 -7.07 35.13 9.16
CA ILE A 546 -7.29 36.48 9.71
C ILE A 546 -7.55 36.39 11.20
N ASP A 547 -7.38 37.48 11.97
CA ASP A 547 -7.77 37.56 13.39
C ASP A 547 -7.35 36.32 14.23
N SER A 548 -6.17 35.76 13.92
CA SER A 548 -5.61 34.53 14.51
C SER A 548 -4.14 34.76 14.86
N PRO A 549 -3.58 34.01 15.82
CA PRO A 549 -2.13 33.98 16.03
C PRO A 549 -1.39 33.58 14.75
N GLU A 550 -0.09 33.88 14.68
CA GLU A 550 0.76 33.36 13.63
C GLU A 550 0.97 31.85 13.87
N PRO A 551 0.77 30.99 12.85
CA PRO A 551 1.08 29.57 13.00
C PRO A 551 2.59 29.38 13.10
N GLU A 552 3.03 28.54 14.03
CA GLU A 552 4.43 28.15 14.19
C GLU A 552 4.94 27.43 12.92
N GLU A 553 4.09 26.57 12.34
CA GLU A 553 4.41 25.80 11.14
C GLU A 553 3.20 25.68 10.20
N ILE A 554 3.47 25.62 8.89
CA ILE A 554 2.48 25.25 7.87
C ILE A 554 2.85 23.90 7.28
N ALA A 555 2.28 22.83 7.83
CA ALA A 555 2.50 21.45 7.40
C ALA A 555 1.48 21.05 6.31
N GLY A 556 1.79 21.36 5.04
CA GLY A 556 0.96 20.99 3.90
C GLY A 556 -0.42 21.67 3.89
N GLN A 557 -1.47 20.96 4.32
CA GLN A 557 -2.86 21.46 4.43
C GLN A 557 -3.28 21.73 5.88
N LEU A 558 -2.31 21.84 6.79
CA LEU A 558 -2.54 22.14 8.20
C LEU A 558 -1.77 23.40 8.60
N TYR A 559 -2.40 24.24 9.40
CA TYR A 559 -1.73 25.23 10.25
C TYR A 559 -1.45 24.57 11.59
N ARG A 560 -0.22 24.72 12.11
CA ARG A 560 0.13 24.31 13.48
C ARG A 560 0.29 25.56 14.33
N PHE A 561 -0.49 25.63 15.41
CA PHE A 561 -0.39 26.71 16.39
C PHE A 561 0.16 26.15 17.69
N GLU A 562 1.10 26.88 18.29
CA GLU A 562 1.60 26.58 19.63
C GLU A 562 0.91 27.46 20.66
N ILE A 563 0.49 26.85 21.78
CA ILE A 563 -0.04 27.58 22.93
C ILE A 563 0.45 26.92 24.23
N GLU A 564 1.00 27.73 25.12
CA GLU A 564 1.39 27.29 26.45
C GLU A 564 0.21 27.35 27.44
N ILE A 565 0.04 26.30 28.22
CA ILE A 565 -0.99 26.21 29.26
C ILE A 565 -0.30 25.89 30.58
N GLY A 566 -0.39 26.80 31.54
CA GLY A 566 0.14 26.59 32.89
C GLY A 566 -0.50 25.39 33.60
N ALA A 567 0.19 24.88 34.61
CA ALA A 567 -0.33 23.78 35.43
C ALA A 567 -1.66 24.16 36.09
N GLY A 568 -2.71 23.36 35.86
CA GLY A 568 -4.07 23.59 36.38
C GLY A 568 -4.82 24.75 35.72
N GLU A 569 -4.28 25.35 34.66
CA GLU A 569 -4.85 26.53 34.00
C GLU A 569 -5.67 26.17 32.75
N LYS A 570 -6.37 27.19 32.22
CA LYS A 570 -7.19 27.09 31.01
C LYS A 570 -6.55 27.82 29.86
N GLY A 571 -6.49 27.17 28.70
CA GLY A 571 -6.00 27.74 27.45
C GLY A 571 -7.15 28.10 26.49
N LYS A 572 -6.92 29.07 25.61
CA LYS A 572 -7.83 29.39 24.50
C LYS A 572 -7.07 29.76 23.24
N LEU A 573 -7.43 29.13 22.12
CA LEU A 573 -6.96 29.48 20.78
C LEU A 573 -8.15 29.81 19.88
N SER A 574 -8.08 30.92 19.15
CA SER A 574 -9.09 31.33 18.17
C SER A 574 -8.45 31.37 16.79
N VAL A 575 -8.99 30.58 15.87
CA VAL A 575 -8.52 30.50 14.48
C VAL A 575 -9.66 30.91 13.57
N THR A 576 -9.48 31.97 12.79
CA THR A 576 -10.46 32.49 11.84
C THR A 576 -9.90 32.47 10.43
N GLN A 577 -10.62 31.83 9.53
CA GLN A 577 -10.34 31.85 8.10
C GLN A 577 -11.43 32.64 7.38
N GLU A 578 -11.05 33.46 6.41
CA GLU A 578 -11.94 34.29 5.61
C GLU A 578 -11.79 34.01 4.11
N ARG A 579 -12.90 33.98 3.38
CA ARG A 579 -12.92 33.98 1.92
C ARG A 579 -13.97 34.95 1.39
N THR A 580 -13.61 35.68 0.34
CA THR A 580 -14.56 36.46 -0.45
C THR A 580 -15.21 35.59 -1.51
N ARG A 581 -16.55 35.56 -1.53
CA ARG A 581 -17.38 34.85 -2.50
C ARG A 581 -18.26 35.83 -3.26
N TYR A 582 -18.45 35.58 -4.55
CA TYR A 582 -19.31 36.38 -5.42
C TYR A 582 -20.45 35.52 -5.94
N ASP A 583 -21.68 35.95 -5.68
CA ASP A 583 -22.89 35.34 -6.24
C ASP A 583 -23.50 36.27 -7.29
N SER A 584 -24.07 35.71 -8.36
CA SER A 584 -24.76 36.49 -9.40
C SER A 584 -26.24 36.12 -9.42
N ILE A 585 -27.11 37.12 -9.28
CA ILE A 585 -28.56 36.97 -9.20
C ILE A 585 -29.21 37.90 -10.24
N GLY A 586 -30.27 37.45 -10.91
CA GLY A 586 -30.99 38.29 -11.88
C GLY A 586 -31.65 39.51 -11.21
N LEU A 587 -31.48 40.70 -11.79
CA LEU A 587 -31.97 41.96 -11.22
C LEU A 587 -33.48 41.97 -10.93
N LEU A 588 -34.29 41.50 -11.88
CA LEU A 588 -35.76 41.44 -11.75
C LEU A 588 -36.24 40.32 -10.82
N GLY A 589 -35.36 39.36 -10.49
CA GLY A 589 -35.68 38.25 -9.59
C GLY A 589 -35.28 38.50 -8.13
N PHE A 590 -34.59 39.61 -7.85
CA PHE A 590 -34.10 39.92 -6.53
C PHE A 590 -35.18 40.58 -5.66
N ASP A 591 -35.31 40.14 -4.41
CA ASP A 591 -36.35 40.63 -3.51
C ASP A 591 -36.12 42.10 -3.10
N SER A 592 -37.12 42.94 -3.35
CA SER A 592 -37.06 44.38 -3.10
C SER A 592 -36.88 44.72 -1.62
N ARG A 593 -37.49 43.94 -0.71
CA ARG A 593 -37.36 44.16 0.75
C ARG A 593 -35.93 43.90 1.21
N THR A 594 -35.30 42.85 0.68
CA THR A 594 -33.91 42.48 0.94
C THR A 594 -32.95 43.55 0.44
N LEU A 595 -33.16 44.08 -0.77
CA LEU A 595 -32.36 45.18 -1.31
C LEU A 595 -32.46 46.44 -0.42
N MET A 596 -33.68 46.80 -0.02
CA MET A 596 -33.90 48.00 0.82
C MET A 596 -33.29 47.83 2.22
N ARG A 597 -33.29 46.62 2.77
CA ARG A 597 -32.57 46.31 4.02
C ARG A 597 -31.06 46.55 3.84
N TYR A 598 -30.46 45.99 2.79
CA TYR A 598 -29.02 46.17 2.54
C TYR A 598 -28.64 47.62 2.21
N SER A 599 -29.51 48.38 1.56
CA SER A 599 -29.33 49.82 1.37
C SER A 599 -29.30 50.58 2.71
N ARG A 600 -30.21 50.27 3.65
CA ARG A 600 -30.20 50.85 5.00
C ARG A 600 -28.96 50.46 5.81
N GLU A 601 -28.40 49.27 5.55
CA GLU A 601 -27.16 48.79 6.14
C GLU A 601 -25.89 49.36 5.46
N GLY A 602 -26.04 50.21 4.43
CA GLY A 602 -24.91 50.84 3.71
C GLY A 602 -24.19 49.92 2.72
N LYS A 603 -24.77 48.76 2.37
CA LYS A 603 -24.15 47.73 1.49
C LYS A 603 -24.51 47.89 0.01
N VAL A 604 -25.32 48.88 -0.31
CA VAL A 604 -25.87 49.15 -1.64
C VAL A 604 -25.83 50.66 -1.87
N SER A 605 -25.31 51.11 -3.00
CA SER A 605 -25.30 52.52 -3.36
C SER A 605 -26.70 53.03 -3.75
N ASP A 606 -26.91 54.34 -3.64
CA ASP A 606 -28.16 54.97 -4.08
C ASP A 606 -28.41 54.76 -5.59
N GLU A 607 -27.34 54.66 -6.37
CA GLU A 607 -27.39 54.38 -7.80
C GLU A 607 -27.93 52.97 -8.09
N VAL A 608 -27.48 51.94 -7.34
CA VAL A 608 -28.01 50.58 -7.48
C VAL A 608 -29.49 50.53 -7.09
N VAL A 609 -29.89 51.27 -6.05
CA VAL A 609 -31.30 51.38 -5.64
C VAL A 609 -32.15 52.07 -6.71
N ALA A 610 -31.67 53.18 -7.28
CA ALA A 610 -32.34 53.89 -8.35
C ALA A 610 -32.48 52.98 -9.59
N ALA A 611 -31.40 52.28 -9.93
CA ALA A 611 -31.38 51.39 -11.07
C ALA A 611 -32.34 50.20 -10.94
N PHE A 612 -32.42 49.61 -9.75
CA PHE A 612 -33.37 48.55 -9.42
C PHE A 612 -34.82 49.03 -9.52
N ARG A 613 -35.12 50.22 -8.98
CA ARG A 613 -36.45 50.83 -9.06
C ARG A 613 -36.86 51.09 -10.50
N GLU A 614 -35.95 51.61 -11.32
CA GLU A 614 -36.23 51.88 -12.72
C GLU A 614 -36.47 50.59 -13.52
N ALA A 615 -35.67 49.54 -13.29
CA ALA A 615 -35.91 48.23 -13.91
C ALA A 615 -37.30 47.66 -13.55
N HIS A 616 -37.70 47.75 -12.27
CA HIS A 616 -39.02 47.29 -11.82
C HIS A 616 -40.16 48.18 -12.34
N ARG A 617 -39.93 49.49 -12.51
CA ARG A 617 -40.90 50.41 -13.12
C ARG A 617 -41.14 50.05 -14.58
N LEU A 618 -40.07 49.82 -15.35
CA LEU A 618 -40.15 49.38 -16.75
C LEU A 618 -40.83 48.01 -16.86
N GLN A 619 -40.53 47.08 -15.96
CA GLN A 619 -41.21 45.78 -15.88
C GLN A 619 -42.72 45.94 -15.57
N GLY A 620 -43.07 46.85 -14.67
CA GLY A 620 -44.46 47.20 -14.37
C GLY A 620 -45.22 47.69 -15.60
N LEU A 621 -44.60 48.56 -16.42
CA LEU A 621 -45.21 49.06 -17.66
C LEU A 621 -45.46 47.95 -18.69
N VAL A 622 -44.58 46.94 -18.76
CA VAL A 622 -44.77 45.76 -19.60
C VAL A 622 -45.94 44.93 -19.07
N PHE A 623 -46.00 44.70 -17.75
CA PHE A 623 -47.10 43.94 -17.13
C PHE A 623 -48.46 44.61 -17.30
N ASP A 624 -48.52 45.94 -17.21
CA ASP A 624 -49.75 46.69 -17.45
C ASP A 624 -50.26 46.51 -18.89
N SER A 625 -49.38 46.64 -19.90
CA SER A 625 -49.75 46.37 -21.30
C SER A 625 -50.20 44.93 -21.51
N GLN A 626 -49.53 43.96 -20.87
CA GLN A 626 -49.90 42.55 -20.96
C GLN A 626 -51.27 42.27 -20.33
N ARG A 627 -51.59 42.95 -19.23
CA ARG A 627 -52.92 42.87 -18.58
C ARG A 627 -53.99 43.45 -19.48
N THR A 628 -53.78 44.64 -20.05
CA THR A 628 -54.72 45.26 -21.00
C THR A 628 -54.94 44.40 -22.24
N LEU A 629 -53.89 43.79 -22.80
CA LEU A 629 -54.02 42.84 -23.90
C LEU A 629 -54.91 41.66 -23.52
N SER A 630 -54.71 41.07 -22.35
CA SER A 630 -55.52 39.95 -21.87
C SER A 630 -57.00 40.35 -21.69
N GLU A 631 -57.27 41.55 -21.18
CA GLU A 631 -58.63 42.10 -21.04
C GLU A 631 -59.30 42.31 -22.41
N LEU A 632 -58.60 42.89 -23.39
CA LEU A 632 -59.09 43.12 -24.75
C LEU A 632 -59.34 41.80 -25.50
N GLU A 633 -58.44 40.82 -25.37
CA GLU A 633 -58.61 39.50 -26.00
C GLU A 633 -59.80 38.74 -25.42
N LYS A 634 -60.02 38.86 -24.11
CA LYS A 634 -61.19 38.30 -23.43
C LYS A 634 -62.48 38.95 -23.97
N GLU A 635 -62.52 40.28 -24.06
CA GLU A 635 -63.68 41.01 -24.60
C GLU A 635 -63.95 40.60 -26.06
N ARG A 636 -62.91 40.53 -26.90
CA ARG A 636 -63.01 40.04 -28.29
C ARG A 636 -63.63 38.65 -28.36
N SER A 637 -63.20 37.73 -27.49
CA SER A 637 -63.72 36.36 -27.42
C SER A 637 -65.19 36.33 -27.00
N GLU A 638 -65.57 37.15 -26.00
CA GLU A 638 -66.95 37.25 -25.53
C GLU A 638 -67.89 37.80 -26.61
N ILE A 639 -67.48 38.84 -27.34
CA ILE A 639 -68.25 39.39 -28.46
C ILE A 639 -68.38 38.37 -29.60
N ALA A 640 -67.30 37.66 -29.98
CA ALA A 640 -67.36 36.65 -31.04
C ALA A 640 -68.32 35.49 -30.70
N LYS A 641 -68.37 35.07 -29.43
CA LYS A 641 -69.34 34.08 -28.93
C LYS A 641 -70.77 34.61 -29.01
N ASP A 642 -71.00 35.86 -28.60
CA ASP A 642 -72.33 36.46 -28.64
C ASP A 642 -72.82 36.66 -30.09
N GLN A 643 -71.96 37.09 -31.01
CA GLN A 643 -72.30 37.21 -32.43
C GLN A 643 -72.70 35.85 -33.04
N SER A 644 -71.97 34.78 -32.72
CA SER A 644 -72.30 33.42 -33.18
C SER A 644 -73.69 33.01 -32.69
N ARG A 645 -73.99 33.27 -31.41
CA ARG A 645 -75.30 33.02 -30.80
C ARG A 645 -76.41 33.86 -31.47
N ILE A 646 -76.16 35.14 -31.73
CA ILE A 646 -77.12 36.03 -32.40
C ILE A 646 -77.40 35.55 -33.84
N ARG A 647 -76.36 35.22 -34.61
CA ARG A 647 -76.49 34.70 -36.00
C ARG A 647 -77.30 33.40 -36.03
N GLN A 648 -77.07 32.49 -35.08
CA GLN A 648 -77.86 31.26 -34.94
C GLN A 648 -79.34 31.56 -34.65
N ASN A 649 -79.62 32.44 -33.70
CA ASN A 649 -81.00 32.84 -33.36
C ASN A 649 -81.71 33.52 -34.54
N MET A 650 -81.02 34.40 -35.28
CA MET A 650 -81.56 35.09 -36.45
C MET A 650 -81.97 34.14 -37.58
N GLY A 651 -81.36 32.95 -37.68
CA GLY A 651 -81.77 31.92 -38.64
C GLY A 651 -83.18 31.36 -38.41
N SER A 652 -83.71 31.50 -37.20
CA SER A 652 -85.02 30.97 -36.77
C SER A 652 -86.15 32.02 -36.70
N ILE A 653 -85.87 33.30 -36.99
CA ILE A 653 -86.79 34.42 -36.76
C ILE A 653 -87.18 35.06 -38.11
N ASP A 654 -88.43 35.53 -38.23
CA ASP A 654 -88.89 36.29 -39.41
C ASP A 654 -88.09 37.59 -39.59
N ARG A 655 -87.58 37.80 -40.81
CA ARG A 655 -86.79 38.97 -41.23
C ARG A 655 -87.57 40.30 -41.12
N LYS A 656 -88.90 40.26 -41.07
CA LYS A 656 -89.74 41.45 -40.90
C LYS A 656 -90.05 41.78 -39.43
N SER A 657 -89.58 40.97 -38.48
CA SER A 657 -89.84 41.19 -37.06
C SER A 657 -88.99 42.32 -36.45
N ASP A 658 -89.55 43.02 -35.46
CA ASP A 658 -88.82 44.02 -34.67
C ASP A 658 -87.57 43.41 -34.00
N LEU A 659 -87.66 42.15 -33.57
CA LEU A 659 -86.56 41.42 -32.94
C LEU A 659 -85.39 41.19 -33.91
N TYR A 660 -85.65 40.90 -35.19
CA TYR A 660 -84.60 40.76 -36.21
C TYR A 660 -83.86 42.08 -36.43
N SER A 661 -84.58 43.21 -36.45
CA SER A 661 -83.99 44.55 -36.58
C SER A 661 -83.09 44.91 -35.38
N ARG A 662 -83.51 44.58 -34.15
CA ARG A 662 -82.68 44.78 -32.93
C ARG A 662 -81.41 43.94 -32.94
N TYR A 663 -81.48 42.69 -33.38
CA TYR A 663 -80.28 41.84 -33.50
C TYR A 663 -79.32 42.34 -34.57
N MET A 664 -79.81 42.84 -35.70
CA MET A 664 -78.97 43.47 -36.72
C MET A 664 -78.23 44.71 -36.18
N GLN A 665 -78.93 45.57 -35.43
CA GLN A 665 -78.33 46.75 -34.81
C GLN A 665 -77.28 46.35 -33.75
N LYS A 666 -77.55 45.31 -32.95
CA LYS A 666 -76.58 44.79 -31.98
C LYS A 666 -75.35 44.18 -32.65
N LEU A 667 -75.52 43.42 -33.73
CA LEU A 667 -74.39 42.91 -34.53
C LEU A 667 -73.55 44.06 -35.10
N THR A 668 -74.18 45.10 -35.65
CA THR A 668 -73.47 46.28 -36.17
C THR A 668 -72.65 46.97 -35.07
N THR A 669 -73.24 47.15 -33.88
CA THR A 669 -72.54 47.72 -32.72
C THR A 669 -71.36 46.84 -32.27
N GLN A 670 -71.53 45.51 -32.33
CA GLN A 670 -70.48 44.55 -32.01
C GLN A 670 -69.36 44.53 -33.06
N GLU A 671 -69.66 44.68 -34.35
CA GLU A 671 -68.63 44.79 -35.40
C GLU A 671 -67.80 46.06 -35.19
N THR A 672 -68.42 47.22 -34.95
CA THR A 672 -67.69 48.46 -34.63
C THR A 672 -66.80 48.28 -33.40
N ARG A 673 -67.30 47.64 -32.33
CA ARG A 673 -66.49 47.37 -31.14
C ARG A 673 -65.35 46.37 -31.41
N LEU A 674 -65.55 45.37 -32.27
CA LEU A 674 -64.49 44.44 -32.66
C LEU A 674 -63.39 45.13 -33.48
N GLU A 675 -63.75 46.07 -34.35
CA GLU A 675 -62.80 46.92 -35.07
C GLU A 675 -61.97 47.78 -34.08
N ASP A 676 -62.63 48.45 -33.13
CA ASP A 676 -61.96 49.24 -32.07
C ASP A 676 -61.02 48.36 -31.22
N ILE A 677 -61.46 47.15 -30.84
CA ILE A 677 -60.65 46.20 -30.07
C ILE A 677 -59.45 45.72 -30.90
N ALA A 678 -59.63 45.44 -32.19
CA ALA A 678 -58.54 45.00 -33.06
C ALA A 678 -57.45 46.08 -33.17
N GLU A 679 -57.84 47.35 -33.34
CA GLU A 679 -56.93 48.50 -33.33
C GLU A 679 -56.24 48.67 -31.96
N SER A 680 -57.00 48.54 -30.88
CA SER A 680 -56.48 48.63 -29.51
C SER A 680 -55.49 47.50 -29.18
N ILE A 681 -55.75 46.27 -29.65
CA ILE A 681 -54.82 45.13 -29.50
C ILE A 681 -53.53 45.39 -30.29
N ALA A 682 -53.62 45.84 -31.54
CA ALA A 682 -52.45 46.14 -32.36
C ALA A 682 -51.57 47.23 -31.70
N THR A 683 -52.21 48.31 -31.25
CA THR A 683 -51.54 49.43 -30.55
C THR A 683 -50.91 48.97 -29.24
N THR A 684 -51.66 48.28 -28.39
CA THR A 684 -51.16 47.81 -27.08
C THR A 684 -50.05 46.76 -27.25
N THR A 685 -50.08 45.94 -28.31
CA THR A 685 -49.01 44.99 -28.63
C THR A 685 -47.74 45.72 -29.02
N ALA A 686 -47.82 46.71 -29.91
CA ALA A 686 -46.67 47.53 -30.30
C ALA A 686 -46.08 48.29 -29.10
N GLU A 687 -46.92 48.82 -28.21
CA GLU A 687 -46.47 49.44 -26.96
C GLU A 687 -45.79 48.44 -26.02
N ARG A 688 -46.36 47.24 -25.83
CA ARG A 688 -45.77 46.17 -25.01
C ARG A 688 -44.39 45.80 -25.53
N ASP A 689 -44.26 45.59 -26.84
CA ASP A 689 -42.99 45.22 -27.48
C ASP A 689 -41.95 46.34 -27.36
N ALA A 690 -42.35 47.60 -27.54
CA ALA A 690 -41.48 48.76 -27.35
C ALA A 690 -41.01 48.90 -25.89
N ARG A 691 -41.92 48.70 -24.92
CA ARG A 691 -41.62 48.71 -23.47
C ARG A 691 -40.68 47.55 -23.11
N GLN A 692 -40.92 46.35 -23.65
CA GLN A 692 -40.05 45.19 -23.46
C GLN A 692 -38.64 45.44 -23.98
N LYS A 693 -38.51 45.96 -25.21
CA LYS A 693 -37.21 46.31 -25.78
C LYS A 693 -36.47 47.36 -24.96
N THR A 694 -37.21 48.33 -24.40
CA THR A 694 -36.65 49.35 -23.50
C THR A 694 -36.12 48.72 -22.21
N LEU A 695 -36.90 47.82 -21.59
CA LEU A 695 -36.49 47.07 -20.40
C LEU A 695 -35.23 46.24 -20.67
N ASP A 696 -35.21 45.47 -21.76
CA ASP A 696 -34.08 44.59 -22.10
C ASP A 696 -32.80 45.40 -22.37
N SER A 697 -32.92 46.51 -23.11
CA SER A 697 -31.79 47.39 -23.40
C SER A 697 -31.26 48.06 -22.13
N TYR A 698 -32.16 48.48 -21.24
CA TYR A 698 -31.80 49.06 -19.95
C TYR A 698 -31.04 48.05 -19.08
N ILE A 699 -31.55 46.82 -18.95
CA ILE A 699 -30.91 45.76 -18.16
C ILE A 699 -29.53 45.40 -18.74
N ALA A 700 -29.44 45.20 -20.05
CA ALA A 700 -28.18 44.79 -20.70
C ALA A 700 -27.07 45.84 -20.57
N GLY A 701 -27.43 47.13 -20.55
CA GLY A 701 -26.48 48.24 -20.39
C GLY A 701 -26.10 48.57 -18.94
N LEU A 702 -26.69 47.90 -17.96
CA LEU A 702 -26.62 48.32 -16.57
C LEU A 702 -25.37 47.78 -15.85
N ASN A 703 -24.47 48.71 -15.51
CA ASN A 703 -23.31 48.47 -14.65
C ASN A 703 -23.24 49.59 -13.60
N VAL A 704 -23.40 49.25 -12.32
CA VAL A 704 -23.50 50.21 -11.22
C VAL A 704 -22.85 49.61 -9.98
N ASP A 705 -22.00 50.38 -9.31
CA ASP A 705 -21.19 49.92 -8.15
C ASP A 705 -21.72 50.36 -6.80
#